data_AF-A0A812J8Z7-F1
#
_entry.id   AF-A0A812J8Z7-F1
#
_cell.length_a   1.000
_cell.length_b   1.000
_cell.length_c   1.000
_cell.angle_alpha   90.00
_cell.angle_beta   90.00
_cell.angle_gamma   90.00
#
_symmetry.space_group_name_H-M   'P 1'
#
loop_
_entity.id
_entity.type
_entity.pdbx_description
1 polymer ?
#
loop_
_entity_poly.entity_id
_entity_poly.type
_entity_poly.pdbx_seq_one_letter_code
_entity_poly.pdbx_strand_id
1 'polypeptide(L)'
;MEKTPLINAGGESSIAPSWPVVQPAEPAYSSLNDCQTCLRCPSAYSCGFCNVLCYATLGLVVFALLLALYPVVAVVVLVLLLLFGWLLGYTLVYLACLRPPPELVWKGAKLIQLSRLTFYQMPNPSQWTVSDLKPKAKLETGLLQYAIAVRVPFIYEDELYAGGLFESLIRLAPSSEFITSTIFFSPAPVVSDMTSFKEGENPVQYVMDVCRDIYPKVIQEWVDKTSDRALTHICLHGLGAHRLELADSKHAGCAYVVRTNQISALPVRDGFEHYGNDVYFDKEFKVVKIVRQEQVEPWEAPRSTTFFPDGSRTWEYAKFCFRSSLFSFVTLVDHLYGCHLQLANVVVQAMREQLSVDHPIRRFLVPFSYGTININDLARQTLVTRDSFVPRLVPLDNEGLQLAWASAYKLLPPEYLPDTSLGPIETIERLFDREQAIQRKFDSGLSTPYLQQALKYWKIMRKFVSDYLEHYYGTGSRGEMALAADEELRLFLLQSVTQLQAFSEPLSNGQVHEVWPSVPDARKKPIFINFLTRFCELVTVGHEQAGQVQAYAQDASFCAFSWSKSLRQEGPLVAPKEVALGEALLMTLTSTPMPRLLVQSPEDDWSHLFPAASEGDRAKLDTLFGAFQAELRSFSAECDEYNAATAQRSFPNDFGLWVFNPKYLETSVSI
;
A
#
# COMPACT_ATOMS: atom_id res chain seq x y z
N MET A 1 31.68 -5.80 23.09
CA MET A 1 31.19 -4.41 23.10
C MET A 1 32.39 -3.49 22.96
N GLU A 2 32.85 -3.25 21.73
CA GLU A 2 33.86 -2.23 21.47
C GLU A 2 33.16 -0.88 21.29
N LYS A 3 33.53 0.11 22.12
CA LYS A 3 33.24 1.51 21.86
C LYS A 3 34.27 2.03 20.86
N THR A 4 34.10 1.75 19.58
CA THR A 4 34.99 2.33 18.55
C THR A 4 34.39 3.68 18.13
N PRO A 5 35.08 4.82 18.36
CA PRO A 5 34.63 6.09 17.82
C PRO A 5 34.82 6.05 16.30
N LEU A 6 33.72 6.17 15.55
CA LEU A 6 33.71 6.05 14.09
C LEU A 6 34.19 7.33 13.37
N ILE A 7 34.51 8.42 14.08
CA ILE A 7 34.85 9.72 13.48
C ILE A 7 35.93 10.43 14.31
N ASN A 8 36.87 11.09 13.63
CA ASN A 8 37.76 12.09 14.24
C ASN A 8 36.92 13.27 14.75
N ALA A 9 37.01 13.56 16.05
CA ALA A 9 36.35 14.71 16.68
C ALA A 9 36.86 16.02 16.04
N GLY A 10 36.15 16.54 15.03
CA GLY A 10 36.56 17.75 14.33
C GLY A 10 35.65 18.28 13.23
N GLY A 11 34.56 17.60 12.87
CA GLY A 11 33.57 18.14 11.92
C GLY A 11 32.40 18.79 12.66
N GLU A 12 32.13 20.07 12.42
CA GLU A 12 30.88 20.71 12.82
C GLU A 12 29.70 19.89 12.26
N SER A 13 28.71 19.60 13.10
CA SER A 13 27.55 18.80 12.73
C SER A 13 26.68 19.56 11.74
N SER A 14 26.64 19.15 10.47
CA SER A 14 25.53 19.50 9.59
C SER A 14 24.29 18.69 9.98
N ILE A 15 23.64 19.04 11.09
CA ILE A 15 22.32 18.49 11.41
C ILE A 15 21.39 19.01 10.29
N ALA A 16 20.84 18.11 9.47
CA ALA A 16 19.89 18.50 8.45
C ALA A 16 18.73 19.25 9.16
N PRO A 17 18.41 20.48 8.74
CA PRO A 17 17.33 21.22 9.37
C PRO A 17 16.01 20.46 9.17
N SER A 18 15.14 20.52 10.18
CA SER A 18 13.79 19.95 10.04
C SER A 18 12.97 20.84 9.09
N TRP A 19 12.80 20.39 7.86
CA TRP A 19 12.04 21.13 6.86
C TRP A 19 10.53 20.96 7.08
N PRO A 20 9.74 22.05 7.01
CA PRO A 20 8.29 21.94 7.18
C PRO A 20 7.68 21.14 6.03
N VAL A 21 6.57 20.47 6.31
CA VAL A 21 5.70 19.92 5.26
C VAL A 21 5.17 21.08 4.42
N VAL A 22 5.32 20.98 3.09
CA VAL A 22 4.72 21.93 2.15
C VAL A 22 3.42 21.33 1.65
N GLN A 23 2.30 21.95 2.01
CA GLN A 23 1.01 21.54 1.46
C GLN A 23 0.97 21.83 -0.05
N PRO A 24 0.61 20.84 -0.89
CA PRO A 24 0.34 21.13 -2.30
C PRO A 24 -0.84 22.10 -2.41
N ALA A 25 -0.96 22.76 -3.55
CA ALA A 25 -2.20 23.47 -3.85
C ALA A 25 -3.37 22.46 -3.84
N GLU A 26 -4.59 22.92 -3.53
CA GLU A 26 -5.81 22.13 -3.74
C GLU A 26 -5.70 21.43 -5.09
N PRO A 27 -5.80 20.09 -5.14
CA PRO A 27 -5.28 19.32 -6.26
C PRO A 27 -5.96 19.70 -7.57
N ALA A 28 -5.26 19.47 -8.69
CA ALA A 28 -5.83 19.61 -10.03
C ALA A 28 -7.15 18.83 -10.19
N TYR A 29 -7.41 17.78 -9.40
CA TYR A 29 -8.68 17.05 -9.40
C TYR A 29 -9.92 17.93 -9.14
N SER A 30 -9.83 18.93 -8.25
CA SER A 30 -10.96 19.82 -7.94
C SER A 30 -11.12 20.95 -8.97
N SER A 31 -10.02 21.39 -9.61
CA SER A 31 -10.03 22.44 -10.63
C SER A 31 -10.21 21.95 -12.07
N LEU A 32 -9.98 20.65 -12.34
CA LEU A 32 -10.23 20.04 -13.64
C LEU A 32 -11.70 19.67 -13.85
N ASN A 33 -12.46 19.42 -12.77
CA ASN A 33 -13.92 19.27 -12.86
C ASN A 33 -14.63 20.59 -13.21
N ASP A 34 -14.03 21.74 -12.89
CA ASP A 34 -14.47 23.06 -13.37
C ASP A 34 -13.94 23.40 -14.78
N CYS A 35 -13.15 22.50 -15.38
CA CYS A 35 -12.66 22.64 -16.75
C CYS A 35 -13.58 21.96 -17.79
N GLN A 36 -14.88 22.27 -17.71
CA GLN A 36 -15.69 22.49 -18.92
C GLN A 36 -15.19 23.69 -19.76
N THR A 37 -14.07 24.32 -19.38
CA THR A 37 -13.56 25.57 -19.96
C THR A 37 -12.49 25.40 -21.05
N CYS A 38 -12.03 24.18 -21.39
CA CYS A 38 -11.22 23.96 -22.60
C CYS A 38 -11.99 23.40 -23.82
N LEU A 39 -13.31 23.26 -23.72
CA LEU A 39 -14.21 23.08 -24.86
C LEU A 39 -15.42 24.03 -24.74
N ARG A 40 -15.16 25.34 -24.63
CA ARG A 40 -16.20 26.36 -24.85
C ARG A 40 -16.60 26.41 -26.33
N CYS A 41 -17.44 25.47 -26.75
CA CYS A 41 -18.37 25.67 -27.85
C CYS A 41 -19.79 25.31 -27.35
N PRO A 42 -20.62 26.32 -27.00
CA PRO A 42 -21.98 26.07 -26.56
C PRO A 42 -22.90 25.98 -27.79
N SER A 43 -23.09 24.78 -28.36
CA SER A 43 -24.26 24.51 -29.25
C SER A 43 -24.50 23.05 -29.70
N ALA A 44 -23.69 22.04 -29.39
CA ALA A 44 -23.78 20.77 -30.14
C ALA A 44 -24.61 19.60 -29.53
N TYR A 45 -25.16 19.71 -28.31
CA TYR A 45 -25.75 18.53 -27.61
C TYR A 45 -27.24 18.64 -27.27
N SER A 46 -28.07 19.08 -28.23
CA SER A 46 -29.53 19.01 -28.08
C SER A 46 -30.23 18.51 -29.35
N CYS A 47 -30.01 17.24 -29.72
CA CYS A 47 -31.02 16.41 -30.42
C CYS A 47 -30.60 14.92 -30.43
N GLY A 48 -31.22 14.10 -29.56
CA GLY A 48 -30.86 12.69 -29.35
C GLY A 48 -31.17 11.72 -30.49
N PHE A 49 -31.98 12.09 -31.48
CA PHE A 49 -32.40 11.16 -32.55
C PHE A 49 -31.55 11.27 -33.83
N CYS A 50 -31.02 12.45 -34.16
CA CYS A 50 -30.15 12.63 -35.34
C CYS A 50 -28.68 12.21 -35.08
N ASN A 51 -28.18 12.34 -33.84
CA ASN A 51 -26.82 11.93 -33.50
C ASN A 51 -26.65 10.40 -33.58
N VAL A 52 -27.63 9.61 -33.15
CA VAL A 52 -27.54 8.13 -33.22
C VAL A 52 -27.47 7.65 -34.67
N LEU A 53 -28.24 8.24 -35.58
CA LEU A 53 -28.19 7.86 -37.00
C LEU A 53 -26.88 8.31 -37.67
N CYS A 54 -26.39 9.53 -37.37
CA CYS A 54 -25.14 10.05 -37.91
C CYS A 54 -23.89 9.33 -37.37
N TYR A 55 -23.84 8.99 -36.08
CA TYR A 55 -22.73 8.20 -35.53
C TYR A 55 -22.80 6.73 -35.95
N ALA A 56 -24.00 6.16 -36.16
CA ALA A 56 -24.14 4.82 -36.72
C ALA A 56 -23.73 4.76 -38.20
N THR A 57 -24.08 5.77 -39.01
CA THR A 57 -23.64 5.85 -40.41
C THR A 57 -22.18 6.22 -40.54
N LEU A 58 -21.66 7.16 -39.74
CA LEU A 58 -20.23 7.46 -39.68
C LEU A 58 -19.44 6.25 -39.16
N GLY A 59 -19.96 5.55 -38.16
CA GLY A 59 -19.39 4.31 -37.65
C GLY A 59 -19.38 3.19 -38.69
N LEU A 60 -20.45 3.01 -39.47
CA LEU A 60 -20.51 2.04 -40.57
C LEU A 60 -19.59 2.44 -41.73
N VAL A 61 -19.48 3.73 -42.05
CA VAL A 61 -18.57 4.24 -43.09
C VAL A 61 -17.12 4.09 -42.66
N VAL A 62 -16.78 4.44 -41.41
CA VAL A 62 -15.44 4.25 -40.83
C VAL A 62 -15.13 2.77 -40.69
N PHE A 63 -16.09 1.92 -40.32
CA PHE A 63 -15.92 0.47 -40.24
C PHE A 63 -15.75 -0.16 -41.62
N ALA A 64 -16.51 0.27 -42.64
CA ALA A 64 -16.35 -0.19 -44.03
C ALA A 64 -15.04 0.31 -44.65
N LEU A 65 -14.65 1.57 -44.37
CA LEU A 65 -13.35 2.12 -44.75
C LEU A 65 -12.22 1.39 -44.04
N LEU A 66 -12.35 1.08 -42.75
CA LEU A 66 -11.40 0.25 -42.01
C LEU A 66 -11.38 -1.16 -42.59
N LEU A 67 -12.50 -1.83 -42.89
CA LEU A 67 -12.50 -3.15 -43.51
C LEU A 67 -11.85 -3.18 -44.90
N ALA A 68 -12.01 -2.10 -45.69
CA ALA A 68 -11.42 -1.97 -47.02
C ALA A 68 -9.95 -1.53 -46.99
N LEU A 69 -9.58 -0.64 -46.06
CA LEU A 69 -8.22 -0.10 -45.91
C LEU A 69 -7.37 -0.96 -44.98
N TYR A 70 -7.93 -1.73 -44.06
CA TYR A 70 -7.17 -2.54 -43.10
C TYR A 70 -6.28 -3.58 -43.78
N PRO A 71 -6.70 -4.30 -44.84
CA PRO A 71 -5.78 -5.17 -45.58
C PRO A 71 -4.66 -4.37 -46.24
N VAL A 72 -4.96 -3.18 -46.76
CA VAL A 72 -3.98 -2.31 -47.43
C VAL A 72 -3.01 -1.70 -46.42
N VAL A 73 -3.50 -1.18 -45.30
CA VAL A 73 -2.72 -0.65 -44.18
C VAL A 73 -1.93 -1.77 -43.52
N ALA A 74 -2.50 -2.96 -43.32
CA ALA A 74 -1.79 -4.11 -42.79
C ALA A 74 -0.69 -4.58 -43.73
N VAL A 75 -0.92 -4.58 -45.06
CA VAL A 75 0.12 -4.88 -46.06
C VAL A 75 1.17 -3.77 -46.09
N VAL A 76 0.79 -2.49 -46.02
CA VAL A 76 1.74 -1.37 -45.95
C VAL A 76 2.55 -1.42 -44.67
N VAL A 77 1.93 -1.69 -43.52
CA VAL A 77 2.61 -1.87 -42.23
C VAL A 77 3.51 -3.10 -42.27
N LEU A 78 3.08 -4.22 -42.86
CA LEU A 78 3.89 -5.42 -43.04
C LEU A 78 5.07 -5.14 -43.98
N VAL A 79 4.88 -4.43 -45.08
CA VAL A 79 5.94 -4.01 -46.00
C VAL A 79 6.89 -3.04 -45.32
N LEU A 80 6.40 -2.08 -44.52
CA LEU A 80 7.23 -1.19 -43.72
C LEU A 80 7.99 -1.95 -42.62
N LEU A 81 7.39 -2.96 -41.99
CA LEU A 81 8.06 -3.84 -41.02
C LEU A 81 9.07 -4.78 -41.70
N LEU A 82 8.83 -5.23 -42.92
CA LEU A 82 9.79 -6.04 -43.67
C LEU A 82 10.96 -5.19 -44.21
N LEU A 83 10.67 -3.98 -44.70
CA LEU A 83 11.68 -3.06 -45.27
C LEU A 83 12.46 -2.31 -44.21
N PHE A 84 11.81 -1.93 -43.10
CA PHE A 84 12.37 -1.07 -42.06
C PHE A 84 12.19 -1.62 -40.64
N GLY A 85 11.50 -2.73 -40.43
CA GLY A 85 11.35 -3.31 -39.08
C GLY A 85 12.67 -3.80 -38.49
N TRP A 86 13.66 -4.13 -39.31
CA TRP A 86 15.03 -4.35 -38.84
C TRP A 86 15.70 -3.04 -38.39
N LEU A 87 15.38 -1.91 -39.04
CA LEU A 87 15.87 -0.58 -38.66
C LEU A 87 15.17 -0.09 -37.40
N LEU A 88 13.85 -0.32 -37.28
CA LEU A 88 13.07 -0.08 -36.07
C LEU A 88 13.55 -0.98 -34.94
N GLY A 89 13.71 -2.29 -35.17
CA GLY A 89 14.25 -3.24 -34.20
C GLY A 89 15.67 -2.86 -33.76
N TYR A 90 16.56 -2.50 -34.70
CA TYR A 90 17.90 -2.00 -34.40
C TYR A 90 17.85 -0.67 -33.64
N THR A 91 16.96 0.24 -34.01
CA THR A 91 16.78 1.53 -33.30
C THR A 91 16.21 1.31 -31.90
N LEU A 92 15.28 0.38 -31.71
CA LEU A 92 14.72 0.05 -30.40
C LEU A 92 15.76 -0.66 -29.51
N VAL A 93 16.55 -1.58 -30.07
CA VAL A 93 17.69 -2.20 -29.35
C VAL A 93 18.76 -1.14 -29.06
N TYR A 94 19.07 -0.27 -30.01
CA TYR A 94 20.02 0.82 -29.83
C TYR A 94 19.53 1.83 -28.78
N LEU A 95 18.25 2.21 -28.80
CA LEU A 95 17.61 3.06 -27.78
C LEU A 95 17.56 2.35 -26.42
N ALA A 96 17.32 1.04 -26.37
CA ALA A 96 17.41 0.26 -25.14
C ALA A 96 18.86 0.18 -24.61
N CYS A 97 19.87 0.24 -25.49
CA CYS A 97 21.28 0.37 -25.12
C CYS A 97 21.67 1.81 -24.74
N LEU A 98 20.99 2.82 -25.29
CA LEU A 98 21.14 4.22 -24.93
C LEU A 98 20.46 4.44 -23.57
N ARG A 99 21.13 4.05 -22.49
CA ARG A 99 20.69 4.26 -21.09
C ARG A 99 20.16 5.70 -20.95
N PRO A 100 18.82 5.94 -20.92
CA PRO A 100 18.32 7.29 -20.80
C PRO A 100 18.84 7.88 -19.49
N PRO A 101 19.20 9.17 -19.47
CA PRO A 101 19.63 9.80 -18.23
C PRO A 101 18.53 9.63 -17.18
N PRO A 102 18.86 9.37 -15.90
CA PRO A 102 17.88 9.14 -14.84
C PRO A 102 16.79 10.23 -14.76
N GLU A 103 17.15 11.46 -15.10
CA GLU A 103 16.23 12.61 -15.15
C GLU A 103 15.07 12.42 -16.16
N LEU A 104 15.31 11.76 -17.30
CA LEU A 104 14.28 11.51 -18.31
C LEU A 104 13.24 10.51 -17.81
N VAL A 105 13.67 9.54 -17.00
CA VAL A 105 12.78 8.55 -16.36
C VAL A 105 11.77 9.25 -15.46
N TRP A 106 12.23 10.17 -14.62
CA TRP A 106 11.38 10.92 -13.70
C TRP A 106 10.46 11.92 -14.42
N LYS A 107 10.93 12.57 -15.49
CA LYS A 107 10.09 13.40 -16.36
C LYS A 107 8.98 12.56 -17.02
N GLY A 108 9.30 11.35 -17.48
CA GLY A 108 8.32 10.40 -18.02
C GLY A 108 7.28 9.99 -17.00
N ALA A 109 7.70 9.62 -15.78
CA ALA A 109 6.80 9.29 -14.68
C ALA A 109 5.87 10.45 -14.31
N LYS A 110 6.39 11.68 -14.24
CA LYS A 110 5.57 12.89 -14.03
C LYS A 110 4.53 13.05 -15.14
N LEU A 111 4.93 12.91 -16.41
CA LEU A 111 4.03 13.05 -17.56
C LEU A 111 2.92 11.99 -17.54
N ILE A 112 3.26 10.74 -17.20
CA ILE A 112 2.29 9.66 -17.02
C ILE A 112 1.28 10.05 -15.95
N GLN A 113 1.74 10.54 -14.80
CA GLN A 113 0.83 10.92 -13.72
C GLN A 113 -0.05 12.10 -14.11
N LEU A 114 0.51 13.18 -14.67
CA LEU A 114 -0.26 14.30 -15.19
C LEU A 114 -1.34 13.86 -16.19
N SER A 115 -0.99 12.95 -17.09
CA SER A 115 -1.93 12.39 -18.07
C SER A 115 -3.05 11.62 -17.34
N ARG A 116 -2.69 10.75 -16.39
CA ARG A 116 -3.66 10.02 -15.56
C ARG A 116 -4.61 10.98 -14.85
N LEU A 117 -4.11 12.05 -14.22
CA LEU A 117 -4.94 13.02 -13.49
C LEU A 117 -5.87 13.81 -14.41
N THR A 118 -5.40 14.13 -15.62
CA THR A 118 -6.19 14.88 -16.62
C THR A 118 -7.42 14.10 -17.06
N PHE A 119 -7.33 12.77 -17.11
CA PHE A 119 -8.44 11.89 -17.50
C PHE A 119 -9.09 11.18 -16.30
N TYR A 120 -8.64 11.48 -15.07
CA TYR A 120 -9.13 10.81 -13.88
C TYR A 120 -10.55 11.25 -13.58
N GLN A 121 -11.44 10.27 -13.46
CA GLN A 121 -12.78 10.46 -12.90
C GLN A 121 -12.82 9.68 -11.60
N MET A 122 -13.18 10.36 -10.51
CA MET A 122 -13.40 9.70 -9.24
C MET A 122 -14.48 8.62 -9.45
N PRO A 123 -14.21 7.36 -9.10
CA PRO A 123 -15.19 6.31 -9.24
C PRO A 123 -16.44 6.66 -8.44
N ASN A 124 -17.61 6.40 -9.02
CA ASN A 124 -18.90 6.72 -8.43
C ASN A 124 -19.62 5.40 -8.06
N PRO A 125 -19.51 4.95 -6.79
CA PRO A 125 -20.18 3.76 -6.29
C PRO A 125 -21.66 3.62 -6.65
N SER A 126 -22.40 4.72 -6.63
CA SER A 126 -23.84 4.71 -6.93
C SER A 126 -24.19 4.31 -8.36
N GLN A 127 -23.22 4.36 -9.29
CA GLN A 127 -23.43 3.96 -10.69
C GLN A 127 -23.31 2.46 -10.92
N TRP A 128 -22.64 1.72 -10.02
CA TRP A 128 -22.47 0.29 -10.19
C TRP A 128 -23.67 -0.50 -9.73
N THR A 129 -23.95 -1.58 -10.44
CA THR A 129 -25.11 -2.43 -10.28
C THR A 129 -24.70 -3.89 -10.16
N VAL A 130 -25.66 -4.77 -9.84
CA VAL A 130 -25.42 -6.23 -9.84
C VAL A 130 -24.98 -6.73 -11.22
N SER A 131 -25.55 -6.17 -12.29
CA SER A 131 -25.24 -6.58 -13.67
C SER A 131 -23.80 -6.27 -14.10
N ASP A 132 -23.11 -5.38 -13.39
CA ASP A 132 -21.71 -5.07 -13.68
C ASP A 132 -20.76 -6.12 -13.08
N LEU A 133 -21.23 -6.93 -12.14
CA LEU A 133 -20.42 -7.97 -11.52
C LEU A 133 -20.20 -9.16 -12.46
N LYS A 134 -18.95 -9.56 -12.61
CA LYS A 134 -18.55 -10.74 -13.40
C LYS A 134 -19.00 -12.04 -12.73
N PRO A 135 -19.25 -13.13 -13.48
CA PRO A 135 -19.62 -14.41 -12.87
C PRO A 135 -18.52 -14.98 -11.97
N LYS A 136 -18.90 -15.89 -11.08
CA LYS A 136 -17.97 -16.77 -10.37
C LYS A 136 -17.20 -17.62 -11.37
N ALA A 137 -15.88 -17.53 -11.38
CA ALA A 137 -15.01 -18.25 -12.30
C ALA A 137 -13.60 -18.34 -11.74
N LYS A 138 -12.83 -19.34 -12.18
CA LYS A 138 -11.39 -19.41 -11.92
C LYS A 138 -10.70 -18.26 -12.64
N LEU A 139 -9.89 -17.48 -11.93
CA LEU A 139 -9.23 -16.31 -12.50
C LEU A 139 -7.91 -16.69 -13.18
N GLU A 140 -7.60 -16.01 -14.29
CA GLU A 140 -6.28 -16.06 -14.90
C GLU A 140 -5.28 -15.23 -14.08
N THR A 141 -4.10 -15.80 -13.82
CA THR A 141 -3.09 -15.20 -12.92
C THR A 141 -1.69 -15.14 -13.54
N GLY A 142 -0.96 -14.07 -13.23
CA GLY A 142 0.45 -13.87 -13.57
C GLY A 142 1.37 -14.07 -12.36
N LEU A 143 2.65 -14.36 -12.62
CA LEU A 143 3.68 -14.48 -11.59
C LEU A 143 4.31 -13.12 -11.28
N LEU A 144 4.65 -12.89 -10.02
CA LEU A 144 5.55 -11.80 -9.61
C LEU A 144 7.01 -12.23 -9.83
N GLN A 145 7.81 -11.46 -10.56
CA GLN A 145 9.16 -11.87 -10.95
C GLN A 145 10.09 -12.17 -9.76
N TYR A 146 10.04 -11.34 -8.70
CA TYR A 146 10.83 -11.55 -7.49
C TYR A 146 10.15 -12.42 -6.42
N ALA A 147 8.86 -12.75 -6.58
CA ALA A 147 8.10 -13.58 -5.64
C ALA A 147 7.29 -14.65 -6.40
N ILE A 148 7.99 -15.67 -6.91
CA ILE A 148 7.40 -16.72 -7.75
C ILE A 148 6.26 -17.52 -7.08
N ALA A 149 6.20 -17.49 -5.74
CA ALA A 149 5.11 -18.12 -5.00
C ALA A 149 3.81 -17.31 -5.09
N VAL A 150 3.89 -15.98 -5.29
CA VAL A 150 2.73 -15.09 -5.34
C VAL A 150 2.21 -15.01 -6.77
N ARG A 151 0.93 -15.33 -6.93
CA ARG A 151 0.17 -15.21 -8.18
C ARG A 151 -0.86 -14.10 -8.04
N VAL A 152 -0.90 -13.21 -9.03
CA VAL A 152 -1.80 -12.06 -9.06
C VAL A 152 -2.77 -12.20 -10.22
N PRO A 153 -4.10 -12.10 -10.03
CA PRO A 153 -5.06 -12.10 -11.12
C PRO A 153 -4.78 -10.96 -12.10
N PHE A 154 -4.96 -11.20 -13.40
CA PHE A 154 -4.74 -10.16 -14.38
C PHE A 154 -5.80 -9.06 -14.30
N ILE A 155 -5.46 -7.83 -14.69
CA ILE A 155 -6.33 -6.64 -14.63
C ILE A 155 -7.71 -6.84 -15.30
N TYR A 156 -7.84 -7.71 -16.32
CA TYR A 156 -9.13 -8.01 -16.94
C TYR A 156 -10.03 -8.93 -16.14
N GLU A 157 -9.54 -9.50 -15.05
CA GLU A 157 -10.34 -10.26 -14.11
C GLU A 157 -11.06 -9.37 -13.10
N ASP A 158 -10.62 -8.12 -12.94
CA ASP A 158 -11.20 -7.15 -12.00
C ASP A 158 -12.71 -6.97 -12.25
N GLU A 159 -13.49 -6.96 -11.17
CA GLU A 159 -14.95 -7.11 -11.20
C GLU A 159 -15.65 -5.90 -11.78
N LEU A 160 -15.25 -4.72 -11.31
CA LEU A 160 -15.88 -3.44 -11.60
C LEU A 160 -15.00 -2.58 -12.51
N TYR A 161 -14.15 -3.23 -13.31
CA TYR A 161 -13.24 -2.56 -14.22
C TYR A 161 -13.99 -1.74 -15.25
N ALA A 162 -14.10 -0.44 -14.99
CA ALA A 162 -14.47 0.57 -15.96
C ALA A 162 -13.20 0.91 -16.77
N GLY A 163 -12.88 0.09 -17.76
CA GLY A 163 -11.73 0.35 -18.63
C GLY A 163 -11.84 1.72 -19.28
N GLY A 164 -11.03 2.68 -18.84
CA GLY A 164 -10.91 3.97 -19.50
C GLY A 164 -10.21 3.83 -20.84
N LEU A 165 -10.34 4.85 -21.70
CA LEU A 165 -9.62 4.90 -22.97
C LEU A 165 -8.11 4.81 -22.75
N PHE A 166 -7.59 5.36 -21.64
CA PHE A 166 -6.17 5.31 -21.30
C PHE A 166 -5.71 3.92 -20.85
N GLU A 167 -6.43 3.24 -19.93
CA GLU A 167 -6.08 1.85 -19.58
C GLU A 167 -6.28 0.89 -20.75
N SER A 168 -7.26 1.17 -21.62
CA SER A 168 -7.49 0.43 -22.87
C SER A 168 -6.40 0.70 -23.91
N LEU A 169 -5.87 1.92 -24.01
CA LEU A 169 -4.72 2.28 -24.85
C LEU A 169 -3.42 1.66 -24.31
N ILE A 170 -3.26 1.61 -22.98
CA ILE A 170 -2.19 0.86 -22.31
C ILE A 170 -2.30 -0.63 -22.65
N ARG A 171 -3.50 -1.23 -22.70
CA ARG A 171 -3.70 -2.64 -23.10
C ARG A 171 -3.49 -2.91 -24.59
N LEU A 172 -3.98 -2.03 -25.47
CA LEU A 172 -3.87 -2.19 -26.93
C LEU A 172 -2.45 -1.97 -27.45
N ALA A 173 -1.60 -1.40 -26.61
CA ALA A 173 -0.18 -1.35 -26.79
C ALA A 173 0.45 -2.63 -26.22
N PRO A 174 0.85 -3.63 -27.06
CA PRO A 174 2.01 -4.46 -26.72
C PRO A 174 3.24 -3.59 -26.43
N SER A 175 3.15 -2.29 -26.75
CA SER A 175 4.07 -1.26 -26.36
C SER A 175 3.88 -0.68 -24.94
N SER A 176 2.99 -1.09 -24.05
CA SER A 176 2.90 -0.47 -22.70
C SER A 176 3.86 -1.13 -21.72
N GLU A 177 3.86 -2.46 -21.61
CA GLU A 177 4.98 -3.21 -21.06
C GLU A 177 6.26 -2.74 -21.74
N PHE A 178 6.28 -2.57 -23.06
CA PHE A 178 7.42 -1.97 -23.76
C PHE A 178 7.69 -0.50 -23.40
N ILE A 179 6.74 0.38 -23.12
CA ILE A 179 6.97 1.83 -22.88
C ILE A 179 7.35 2.05 -21.43
N THR A 180 6.67 1.43 -20.47
CA THR A 180 7.15 1.39 -19.08
C THR A 180 8.48 0.65 -19.03
N SER A 181 8.64 -0.52 -19.66
CA SER A 181 9.97 -1.15 -19.74
C SER A 181 10.99 -0.34 -20.54
N THR A 182 10.65 0.44 -21.56
CA THR A 182 11.60 1.30 -22.32
C THR A 182 12.02 2.53 -21.52
N ILE A 183 11.12 3.11 -20.73
CA ILE A 183 11.49 4.12 -19.73
C ILE A 183 12.39 3.50 -18.65
N PHE A 184 12.19 2.22 -18.34
CA PHE A 184 12.84 1.52 -17.24
C PHE A 184 13.91 0.47 -17.65
N PHE A 185 14.38 0.38 -18.91
CA PHE A 185 15.39 -0.59 -19.37
C PHE A 185 16.82 -0.18 -19.07
N SER A 186 17.04 1.05 -18.57
CA SER A 186 18.36 1.41 -18.04
C SER A 186 18.63 0.56 -16.80
N PRO A 187 19.86 0.07 -16.58
CA PRO A 187 20.25 -0.46 -15.27
C PRO A 187 19.87 0.54 -14.17
N ALA A 188 19.50 0.00 -13.00
CA ALA A 188 19.26 0.83 -11.83
C ALA A 188 20.51 1.70 -11.55
N PRO A 189 20.33 3.01 -11.26
CA PRO A 189 21.43 3.97 -11.18
C PRO A 189 22.42 3.60 -10.07
N VAL A 190 23.71 3.73 -10.33
CA VAL A 190 24.76 3.60 -9.31
C VAL A 190 24.86 4.90 -8.50
N VAL A 191 25.18 4.79 -7.21
CA VAL A 191 25.17 5.95 -6.32
C VAL A 191 26.16 7.04 -6.73
N SER A 192 27.27 6.68 -7.39
CA SER A 192 28.31 7.61 -7.84
C SER A 192 27.83 8.56 -8.93
N ASP A 193 26.79 8.19 -9.66
CA ASP A 193 26.25 8.94 -10.79
C ASP A 193 25.09 9.86 -10.34
N MET A 194 24.70 9.79 -9.06
CA MET A 194 23.60 10.55 -8.49
C MET A 194 24.06 11.89 -7.93
N THR A 195 23.15 12.86 -7.95
CA THR A 195 23.42 14.23 -7.52
C THR A 195 23.14 14.39 -6.02
N SER A 196 24.16 14.74 -5.23
CA SER A 196 23.97 15.10 -3.82
C SER A 196 23.34 16.49 -3.67
N PHE A 197 22.59 16.67 -2.58
CA PHE A 197 22.20 18.00 -2.12
C PHE A 197 23.39 18.76 -1.53
N LYS A 198 23.35 20.09 -1.63
CA LYS A 198 24.29 20.96 -0.93
C LYS A 198 23.83 21.20 0.51
N GLU A 199 24.76 21.60 1.36
CA GLU A 199 24.43 22.02 2.73
C GLU A 199 23.39 23.15 2.71
N GLY A 200 22.34 23.02 3.54
CA GLY A 200 21.23 23.98 3.60
C GLY A 200 20.26 23.97 2.40
N GLU A 201 20.48 23.13 1.39
CA GLU A 201 19.53 22.97 0.28
C GLU A 201 18.27 22.24 0.77
N ASN A 202 17.09 22.76 0.40
CA ASN A 202 15.81 22.26 0.89
C ASN A 202 15.27 21.12 -0.01
N PRO A 203 15.28 19.84 0.44
CA PRO A 203 14.80 18.71 -0.34
C PRO A 203 13.28 18.74 -0.54
N VAL A 204 12.52 19.27 0.43
CA VAL A 204 11.07 19.45 0.31
C VAL A 204 10.75 20.44 -0.80
N GLN A 205 11.43 21.59 -0.82
CA GLN A 205 11.22 22.58 -1.87
C GLN A 205 11.61 22.02 -3.24
N TYR A 206 12.76 21.33 -3.34
CA TYR A 206 13.22 20.70 -4.58
C TYR A 206 12.17 19.73 -5.16
N VAL A 207 11.62 18.84 -4.34
CA VAL A 207 10.57 17.91 -4.76
C VAL A 207 9.30 18.68 -5.16
N MET A 208 8.88 19.66 -4.36
CA MET A 208 7.65 20.40 -4.62
C MET A 208 7.76 21.37 -5.80
N ASP A 209 8.95 21.80 -6.21
CA ASP A 209 9.14 22.54 -7.46
C ASP A 209 8.80 21.68 -8.68
N VAL A 210 8.93 20.35 -8.55
CA VAL A 210 8.63 19.40 -9.62
C VAL A 210 7.22 18.82 -9.47
N CYS A 211 6.81 18.41 -8.28
CA CYS A 211 5.61 17.57 -8.09
C CYS A 211 4.40 18.32 -7.52
N ARG A 212 4.49 19.60 -7.15
CA ARG A 212 3.41 20.32 -6.43
C ARG A 212 2.03 20.24 -7.09
N ASP A 213 1.97 20.18 -8.41
CA ASP A 213 0.75 20.07 -9.22
C ASP A 213 0.09 18.68 -9.17
N ILE A 214 0.85 17.64 -8.82
CA ILE A 214 0.41 16.24 -8.77
C ILE A 214 0.56 15.59 -7.39
N TYR A 215 1.16 16.29 -6.42
CA TYR A 215 1.43 15.74 -5.10
C TYR A 215 0.13 15.62 -4.28
N PRO A 216 -0.11 14.49 -3.61
CA PRO A 216 -1.30 14.29 -2.80
C PRO A 216 -1.33 15.20 -1.56
N LYS A 217 -2.53 15.49 -1.07
CA LYS A 217 -2.72 16.27 0.16
C LYS A 217 -2.04 15.56 1.34
N VAL A 218 -1.27 16.33 2.11
CA VAL A 218 -0.59 15.79 3.30
C VAL A 218 -1.49 16.03 4.51
N ILE A 219 -1.94 14.95 5.13
CA ILE A 219 -2.92 15.00 6.23
C ILE A 219 -2.26 15.06 7.62
N GLN A 220 -1.03 14.53 7.71
CA GLN A 220 -0.27 14.46 8.95
C GLN A 220 0.49 15.76 9.21
N GLU A 221 0.57 16.17 10.46
CA GLU A 221 1.36 17.33 10.88
C GLU A 221 2.70 16.90 11.47
N TRP A 222 3.78 17.46 10.92
CA TRP A 222 5.15 17.21 11.36
C TRP A 222 5.85 18.54 11.65
N VAL A 223 5.84 18.94 12.92
CA VAL A 223 6.53 20.15 13.41
C VAL A 223 8.05 19.94 13.48
N ASP A 224 8.46 18.72 13.78
CA ASP A 224 9.85 18.31 13.93
C ASP A 224 10.01 16.89 13.37
N LYS A 225 11.02 16.70 12.53
CA LYS A 225 11.31 15.43 11.84
C LYS A 225 12.61 14.78 12.30
N THR A 226 13.52 15.51 12.92
CA THR A 226 14.92 15.07 13.12
C THR A 226 15.31 14.82 14.56
N SER A 227 14.62 15.43 15.54
CA SER A 227 14.98 15.22 16.95
C SER A 227 14.66 13.81 17.46
N ASP A 228 15.14 13.50 18.65
CA ASP A 228 14.80 12.24 19.34
C ASP A 228 13.30 12.17 19.66
N ARG A 229 12.66 13.33 19.87
CA ARG A 229 11.21 13.43 20.06
C ARG A 229 10.46 13.09 18.76
N ALA A 230 10.99 13.49 17.60
CA ALA A 230 10.45 13.07 16.30
C ALA A 230 10.60 11.56 16.08
N LEU A 231 11.68 10.95 16.60
CA LEU A 231 11.86 9.49 16.58
C LEU A 231 10.79 8.77 17.42
N THR A 232 10.44 9.31 18.58
CA THR A 232 9.29 8.81 19.36
C THR A 232 7.98 9.01 18.58
N HIS A 233 7.80 10.17 17.92
CA HIS A 233 6.59 10.46 17.13
C HIS A 233 6.36 9.41 16.03
N ILE A 234 7.37 9.15 15.19
CA ILE A 234 7.26 8.18 14.09
C ILE A 234 7.01 6.75 14.58
N CYS A 235 7.56 6.37 15.74
CA CYS A 235 7.42 5.03 16.30
C CYS A 235 6.15 4.81 17.12
N LEU A 236 5.53 5.86 17.67
CA LEU A 236 4.40 5.75 18.58
C LEU A 236 3.06 6.18 17.96
N HIS A 237 3.07 7.18 17.09
CA HIS A 237 1.86 7.72 16.43
C HIS A 237 1.96 7.78 14.90
N GLY A 238 3.14 7.55 14.33
CA GLY A 238 3.38 7.55 12.89
C GLY A 238 3.54 6.15 12.29
N LEU A 239 4.37 6.08 11.25
CA LEU A 239 4.57 4.89 10.42
C LEU A 239 4.93 3.61 11.21
N GLY A 240 5.70 3.74 12.29
CA GLY A 240 6.16 2.62 13.11
C GLY A 240 5.20 2.17 14.22
N ALA A 241 4.08 2.86 14.42
CA ALA A 241 3.19 2.63 15.58
C ALA A 241 2.70 1.17 15.71
N HIS A 242 2.44 0.52 14.58
CA HIS A 242 1.99 -0.88 14.53
C HIS A 242 3.13 -1.90 14.74
N ARG A 243 4.39 -1.48 14.68
CA ARG A 243 5.60 -2.30 14.89
C ARG A 243 6.25 -2.12 16.26
N LEU A 244 5.64 -1.32 17.12
CA LEU A 244 6.13 -1.13 18.47
C LEU A 244 5.93 -2.41 19.30
N GLU A 245 7.00 -2.86 19.93
CA GLU A 245 7.04 -4.07 20.74
C GLU A 245 7.70 -3.83 22.09
N LEU A 246 7.53 -4.78 23.01
CA LEU A 246 8.31 -4.81 24.25
C LEU A 246 9.77 -5.16 23.94
N ALA A 247 10.68 -4.46 24.60
CA ALA A 247 12.11 -4.75 24.49
C ALA A 247 12.46 -6.06 25.24
N ASP A 248 13.37 -6.82 24.65
CA ASP A 248 13.92 -8.03 25.27
C ASP A 248 14.64 -7.69 26.59
N SER A 249 14.57 -8.60 27.58
CA SER A 249 15.20 -8.44 28.90
C SER A 249 16.72 -8.22 28.85
N LYS A 250 17.39 -8.59 27.73
CA LYS A 250 18.82 -8.36 27.47
C LYS A 250 19.19 -6.87 27.30
N HIS A 251 18.21 -6.00 27.07
CA HIS A 251 18.42 -4.56 26.91
C HIS A 251 17.99 -3.80 28.17
N ALA A 252 18.80 -3.89 29.23
CA ALA A 252 18.55 -3.18 30.48
C ALA A 252 18.25 -1.68 30.26
N GLY A 253 17.24 -1.18 30.98
CA GLY A 253 16.75 0.21 30.86
C GLY A 253 15.86 0.49 29.64
N CYS A 254 15.64 -0.49 28.76
CA CYS A 254 14.74 -0.36 27.61
C CYS A 254 13.42 -1.08 27.92
N ALA A 255 12.29 -0.42 27.68
CA ALA A 255 10.95 -0.99 27.81
C ALA A 255 10.36 -1.37 26.44
N TYR A 256 10.65 -0.58 25.40
CA TYR A 256 10.08 -0.76 24.07
C TYR A 256 11.15 -0.75 22.99
N VAL A 257 10.80 -1.32 21.83
CA VAL A 257 11.68 -1.37 20.66
C VAL A 257 10.85 -1.34 19.37
N VAL A 258 11.39 -0.70 18.34
CA VAL A 258 10.95 -0.88 16.94
C VAL A 258 12.13 -1.47 16.18
N ARG A 259 11.92 -2.65 15.58
CA ARG A 259 12.99 -3.43 14.95
C ARG A 259 13.03 -3.23 13.44
N THR A 260 14.23 -3.03 12.91
CA THR A 260 14.54 -2.91 11.48
C THR A 260 15.78 -3.71 11.09
N ASN A 261 16.57 -4.22 12.05
CA ASN A 261 17.73 -5.07 11.77
C ASN A 261 17.36 -6.40 11.08
N GLN A 262 16.08 -6.77 11.02
CA GLN A 262 15.62 -7.96 10.30
C GLN A 262 15.95 -7.92 8.80
N ILE A 263 16.11 -6.72 8.23
CA ILE A 263 16.45 -6.51 6.81
C ILE A 263 17.91 -6.03 6.63
N SER A 264 18.74 -6.03 7.68
CA SER A 264 20.10 -5.49 7.58
C SER A 264 21.07 -6.36 6.80
N ALA A 265 20.78 -7.66 6.68
CA ALA A 265 21.61 -8.62 5.96
C ALA A 265 21.33 -8.66 4.45
N LEU A 266 20.33 -7.91 3.95
CA LEU A 266 20.00 -7.91 2.53
C LEU A 266 21.14 -7.29 1.71
N PRO A 267 21.65 -7.99 0.68
CA PRO A 267 22.62 -7.44 -0.25
C PRO A 267 22.17 -6.13 -0.89
N VAL A 268 23.10 -5.18 -0.99
CA VAL A 268 22.88 -3.87 -1.59
C VAL A 268 23.86 -3.62 -2.73
N ARG A 269 23.45 -2.79 -3.66
CA ARG A 269 24.27 -2.32 -4.79
C ARG A 269 25.46 -1.51 -4.28
N ASP A 270 26.57 -1.62 -5.00
CA ASP A 270 27.83 -0.95 -4.64
C ASP A 270 27.65 0.55 -4.36
N GLY A 271 28.18 0.95 -3.20
CA GLY A 271 28.21 2.34 -2.75
C GLY A 271 26.99 2.78 -1.95
N PHE A 272 25.86 2.06 -2.02
CA PHE A 272 24.74 2.29 -1.12
C PHE A 272 25.03 1.76 0.29
N GLU A 273 24.33 2.34 1.27
CA GLU A 273 24.32 1.85 2.65
C GLU A 273 23.28 0.73 2.83
N HIS A 274 23.54 -0.18 3.77
CA HIS A 274 22.58 -1.22 4.15
C HIS A 274 21.53 -0.74 5.17
N TYR A 275 20.34 -1.35 5.13
CA TYR A 275 19.26 -1.07 6.07
C TYR A 275 19.55 -1.57 7.50
N GLY A 276 18.78 -1.13 8.48
CA GLY A 276 18.83 -1.63 9.86
C GLY A 276 18.51 -0.56 10.90
N ASN A 277 19.05 -0.74 12.10
CA ASN A 277 19.02 0.18 13.26
C ASN A 277 17.81 0.07 14.20
N ASP A 278 17.66 -1.04 14.93
CA ASP A 278 16.63 -1.14 15.99
C ASP A 278 16.73 0.03 16.99
N VAL A 279 15.62 0.73 17.22
CA VAL A 279 15.53 1.83 18.18
C VAL A 279 14.90 1.34 19.47
N TYR A 280 15.50 1.70 20.61
CA TYR A 280 15.03 1.31 21.94
C TYR A 280 14.58 2.53 22.74
N PHE A 281 13.48 2.37 23.47
CA PHE A 281 12.90 3.40 24.31
C PHE A 281 12.78 2.97 25.78
N ASP A 282 12.79 3.93 26.70
CA ASP A 282 12.43 3.70 28.11
C ASP A 282 10.90 3.62 28.31
N LYS A 283 10.45 3.51 29.57
CA LYS A 283 9.01 3.41 29.90
C LYS A 283 8.24 4.70 29.60
N GLU A 284 8.94 5.83 29.58
CA GLU A 284 8.43 7.14 29.27
C GLU A 284 8.52 7.46 27.77
N PHE A 285 8.90 6.48 26.93
CA PHE A 285 9.07 6.61 25.49
C PHE A 285 10.19 7.56 25.04
N LYS A 286 11.17 7.85 25.90
CA LYS A 286 12.39 8.55 25.50
C LYS A 286 13.35 7.57 24.83
N VAL A 287 14.04 8.05 23.80
CA VAL A 287 15.02 7.24 23.07
C VAL A 287 16.22 6.94 23.98
N VAL A 288 16.56 5.66 24.13
CA VAL A 288 17.67 5.20 24.97
C VAL A 288 18.92 4.95 24.13
N LYS A 289 18.76 4.26 23.00
CA LYS A 289 19.84 3.87 22.09
C LYS A 289 19.31 3.37 20.76
N ILE A 290 20.20 3.31 19.78
CA ILE A 290 19.99 2.62 18.52
C ILE A 290 21.03 1.51 18.38
N VAL A 291 20.59 0.30 18.03
CA VAL A 291 21.48 -0.84 17.80
C VAL A 291 21.45 -1.19 16.32
N ARG A 292 22.58 -1.04 15.65
CA ARG A 292 22.77 -1.42 14.26
C ARG A 292 23.40 -2.79 14.17
N GLN A 293 22.78 -3.70 13.43
CA GLN A 293 23.43 -4.93 12.99
C GLN A 293 24.32 -4.61 11.77
N GLU A 294 25.61 -4.92 11.87
CA GLU A 294 26.56 -4.70 10.78
C GLU A 294 26.51 -5.88 9.81
N GLN A 295 26.65 -5.60 8.51
CA GLN A 295 26.92 -6.65 7.52
C GLN A 295 28.34 -7.17 7.75
N VAL A 296 28.45 -8.48 7.85
CA VAL A 296 29.69 -9.23 8.06
C VAL A 296 29.68 -10.42 7.12
N GLU A 297 30.85 -10.98 6.84
CA GLU A 297 30.92 -12.17 6.00
C GLU A 297 30.18 -13.35 6.65
N PRO A 298 29.61 -14.31 5.89
CA PRO A 298 28.81 -15.41 6.45
C PRO A 298 29.54 -16.29 7.47
N TRP A 299 30.88 -16.32 7.43
CA TRP A 299 31.73 -17.06 8.38
C TRP A 299 32.17 -16.23 9.59
N GLU A 300 31.85 -14.94 9.64
CA GLU A 300 32.17 -14.06 10.76
C GLU A 300 31.07 -14.07 11.82
N ALA A 301 31.46 -13.83 13.08
CA ALA A 301 30.47 -13.70 14.14
C ALA A 301 29.60 -12.44 13.93
N PRO A 302 28.28 -12.51 14.18
CA PRO A 302 27.40 -11.36 14.09
C PRO A 302 27.95 -10.19 14.91
N ARG A 303 28.06 -9.01 14.29
CA ARG A 303 28.55 -7.80 14.94
C ARG A 303 27.46 -6.75 14.98
N SER A 304 27.36 -6.06 16.11
CA SER A 304 26.46 -4.92 16.26
C SER A 304 27.17 -3.71 16.85
N THR A 305 26.74 -2.54 16.41
CA THR A 305 27.19 -1.23 16.87
C THR A 305 26.05 -0.57 17.64
N THR A 306 26.32 -0.03 18.83
CA THR A 306 25.32 0.68 19.64
C THR A 306 25.63 2.17 19.66
N PHE A 307 24.64 2.98 19.29
CA PHE A 307 24.68 4.44 19.33
C PHE A 307 23.82 4.93 20.50
N PHE A 308 24.31 5.96 21.19
CA PHE A 308 23.61 6.60 22.30
C PHE A 308 23.31 8.06 21.94
N PRO A 309 22.23 8.64 22.49
CA PRO A 309 21.96 10.07 22.34
C PRO A 309 23.11 10.91 22.92
N ASP A 310 23.91 11.51 22.04
CA ASP A 310 25.02 12.39 22.41
C ASP A 310 25.05 13.69 21.59
N GLY A 311 24.06 13.89 20.72
CA GLY A 311 23.97 15.04 19.81
C GLY A 311 25.04 15.04 18.71
N SER A 312 25.84 13.99 18.59
CA SER A 312 26.87 13.89 17.56
C SER A 312 26.27 13.63 16.19
N ARG A 313 27.04 13.91 15.14
CA ARG A 313 26.70 13.51 13.77
C ARG A 313 26.43 11.99 13.66
N THR A 314 27.18 11.18 14.42
CA THR A 314 26.99 9.73 14.42
C THR A 314 25.60 9.34 14.94
N TRP A 315 25.12 10.02 15.98
CA TRP A 315 23.77 9.84 16.49
C TRP A 315 22.70 10.25 15.47
N GLU A 316 22.86 11.42 14.85
CA GLU A 316 21.95 11.90 13.80
C GLU A 316 21.91 10.97 12.59
N TYR A 317 23.07 10.43 12.17
CA TYR A 317 23.17 9.42 11.12
C TYR A 317 22.42 8.14 11.50
N ALA A 318 22.59 7.65 12.74
CA ALA A 318 21.89 6.46 13.21
C ALA A 318 20.37 6.63 13.17
N LYS A 319 19.85 7.81 13.54
CA LYS A 319 18.42 8.15 13.43
C LYS A 319 17.93 8.22 11.98
N PHE A 320 18.71 8.84 11.08
CA PHE A 320 18.38 8.87 9.66
C PHE A 320 18.31 7.47 9.06
N CYS A 321 19.30 6.61 9.33
CA CYS A 321 19.30 5.22 8.89
C CYS A 321 18.11 4.43 9.43
N PHE A 322 17.73 4.62 10.71
CA PHE A 322 16.53 3.99 11.26
C PHE A 322 15.25 4.44 10.55
N ARG A 323 15.02 5.74 10.44
CA ARG A 323 13.80 6.30 9.80
C ARG A 323 13.66 5.79 8.37
N SER A 324 14.75 5.83 7.61
CA SER A 324 14.82 5.35 6.22
C SER A 324 14.63 3.83 6.10
N SER A 325 15.18 3.06 7.05
CA SER A 325 14.99 1.61 7.09
C SER A 325 13.56 1.24 7.48
N LEU A 326 12.96 1.92 8.45
CA LEU A 326 11.56 1.73 8.82
C LEU A 326 10.63 2.06 7.65
N PHE A 327 10.87 3.19 6.97
CA PHE A 327 10.12 3.60 5.80
C PHE A 327 10.16 2.55 4.68
N SER A 328 11.35 2.04 4.37
CA SER A 328 11.53 1.00 3.37
C SER A 328 10.93 -0.35 3.81
N PHE A 329 11.09 -0.72 5.08
CA PHE A 329 10.56 -1.96 5.64
C PHE A 329 9.02 -1.96 5.60
N VAL A 330 8.37 -0.92 6.10
CA VAL A 330 6.90 -0.84 6.10
C VAL A 330 6.36 -0.84 4.67
N THR A 331 6.98 -0.08 3.77
CA THR A 331 6.57 -0.04 2.34
C THR A 331 6.67 -1.42 1.67
N LEU A 332 7.78 -2.14 1.85
CA LEU A 332 7.99 -3.41 1.17
C LEU A 332 7.21 -4.57 1.82
N VAL A 333 7.24 -4.66 3.15
CA VAL A 333 6.73 -5.83 3.88
C VAL A 333 5.30 -5.65 4.33
N ASP A 334 4.96 -4.55 4.99
CA ASP A 334 3.62 -4.40 5.58
C ASP A 334 2.61 -3.96 4.54
N HIS A 335 3.00 -2.98 3.72
CA HIS A 335 2.15 -2.41 2.70
C HIS A 335 2.06 -3.34 1.49
N LEU A 336 3.15 -3.45 0.72
CA LEU A 336 3.11 -4.16 -0.55
C LEU A 336 2.96 -5.69 -0.37
N TYR A 337 3.78 -6.32 0.47
CA TYR A 337 3.62 -7.77 0.68
C TYR A 337 2.36 -8.07 1.51
N GLY A 338 2.23 -7.50 2.72
CA GLY A 338 1.17 -7.84 3.67
C GLY A 338 -0.24 -7.44 3.22
N CYS A 339 -0.45 -6.16 2.93
CA CYS A 339 -1.77 -5.65 2.57
C CYS A 339 -2.16 -6.04 1.14
N HIS A 340 -1.35 -5.67 0.14
CA HIS A 340 -1.69 -5.90 -1.27
C HIS A 340 -1.67 -7.38 -1.66
N LEU A 341 -0.52 -8.05 -1.48
CA LEU A 341 -0.24 -9.33 -2.15
C LEU A 341 -0.59 -10.56 -1.31
N GLN A 342 -0.38 -10.52 0.00
CA GLN A 342 -0.66 -11.66 0.86
C GLN A 342 -2.14 -11.73 1.20
N LEU A 343 -2.73 -10.65 1.70
CA LEU A 343 -4.13 -10.70 2.14
C LEU A 343 -5.12 -10.26 1.05
N ALA A 344 -5.00 -9.03 0.54
CA ALA A 344 -6.04 -8.50 -0.34
C ALA A 344 -6.17 -9.30 -1.63
N ASN A 345 -5.05 -9.60 -2.29
CA ASN A 345 -5.01 -10.46 -3.47
C ASN A 345 -5.64 -11.85 -3.23
N VAL A 346 -5.29 -12.52 -2.12
CA VAL A 346 -5.79 -13.86 -1.80
C VAL A 346 -7.28 -13.86 -1.54
N VAL A 347 -7.76 -12.94 -0.69
CA VAL A 347 -9.16 -12.91 -0.31
C VAL A 347 -10.02 -12.49 -1.51
N VAL A 348 -9.60 -11.49 -2.29
CA VAL A 348 -10.35 -11.05 -3.48
C VAL A 348 -10.36 -12.14 -4.56
N GLN A 349 -9.25 -12.86 -4.76
CA GLN A 349 -9.23 -14.01 -5.66
C GLN A 349 -10.20 -15.10 -5.19
N ALA A 350 -10.12 -15.53 -3.92
CA ALA A 350 -11.01 -16.56 -3.39
C ALA A 350 -12.49 -16.13 -3.43
N MET A 351 -12.78 -14.85 -3.16
CA MET A 351 -14.12 -14.27 -3.26
C MET A 351 -14.68 -14.46 -4.69
N ARG A 352 -13.88 -14.11 -5.71
CA ARG A 352 -14.27 -14.20 -7.13
C ARG A 352 -14.39 -15.64 -7.63
N GLU A 353 -13.59 -16.55 -7.12
CA GLU A 353 -13.57 -17.96 -7.53
C GLU A 353 -14.63 -18.79 -6.81
N GLN A 354 -15.03 -18.42 -5.58
CA GLN A 354 -15.89 -19.25 -4.72
C GLN A 354 -17.28 -18.69 -4.44
N LEU A 355 -17.51 -17.38 -4.50
CA LEU A 355 -18.82 -16.81 -4.20
C LEU A 355 -19.57 -16.44 -5.48
N SER A 356 -20.82 -16.87 -5.60
CA SER A 356 -21.71 -16.49 -6.70
C SER A 356 -22.04 -14.99 -6.65
N VAL A 357 -22.41 -14.41 -7.79
CA VAL A 357 -22.68 -12.96 -7.92
C VAL A 357 -23.72 -12.48 -6.91
N ASP A 358 -24.78 -13.25 -6.71
CA ASP A 358 -25.88 -12.91 -5.80
C ASP A 358 -25.62 -13.30 -4.33
N HIS A 359 -24.46 -13.92 -4.03
CA HIS A 359 -24.14 -14.35 -2.68
C HIS A 359 -24.01 -13.14 -1.75
N PRO A 360 -24.70 -13.09 -0.59
CA PRO A 360 -24.72 -11.90 0.27
C PRO A 360 -23.34 -11.45 0.72
N ILE A 361 -22.44 -12.39 1.02
CA ILE A 361 -21.05 -12.07 1.38
C ILE A 361 -20.26 -11.46 0.22
N ARG A 362 -20.46 -11.89 -1.03
CA ARG A 362 -19.79 -11.26 -2.17
C ARG A 362 -20.26 -9.83 -2.34
N ARG A 363 -21.58 -9.61 -2.29
CA ARG A 363 -22.22 -8.30 -2.39
C ARG A 363 -21.75 -7.34 -1.28
N PHE A 364 -21.55 -7.85 -0.07
CA PHE A 364 -20.95 -7.12 1.05
C PHE A 364 -19.50 -6.71 0.77
N LEU A 365 -18.70 -7.60 0.20
CA LEU A 365 -17.26 -7.40 -0.02
C LEU A 365 -16.91 -6.58 -1.26
N VAL A 366 -17.87 -6.29 -2.16
CA VAL A 366 -17.63 -5.44 -3.35
C VAL A 366 -16.91 -4.13 -3.00
N PRO A 367 -17.40 -3.28 -2.06
CA PRO A 367 -16.68 -2.07 -1.66
C PRO A 367 -15.25 -2.33 -1.18
N PHE A 368 -15.04 -3.43 -0.45
CA PHE A 368 -13.75 -3.80 0.17
C PHE A 368 -12.78 -4.50 -0.78
N SER A 369 -13.20 -4.84 -1.99
CA SER A 369 -12.41 -5.52 -3.02
C SER A 369 -12.21 -4.69 -4.29
N TYR A 370 -12.83 -3.50 -4.33
CA TYR A 370 -12.81 -2.61 -5.48
C TYR A 370 -11.36 -2.32 -5.91
N GLY A 371 -11.07 -2.47 -7.20
CA GLY A 371 -9.78 -2.11 -7.79
C GLY A 371 -8.57 -2.93 -7.34
N THR A 372 -8.72 -3.88 -6.40
CA THR A 372 -7.60 -4.65 -5.84
C THR A 372 -6.89 -5.50 -6.90
N ILE A 373 -7.65 -6.15 -7.80
CA ILE A 373 -7.04 -6.94 -8.89
C ILE A 373 -6.29 -5.99 -9.83
N ASN A 374 -6.91 -4.89 -10.23
CA ASN A 374 -6.32 -3.90 -11.12
C ASN A 374 -4.99 -3.36 -10.58
N ILE A 375 -4.97 -2.84 -9.34
CA ILE A 375 -3.77 -2.22 -8.80
C ILE A 375 -2.64 -3.22 -8.55
N ASN A 376 -2.97 -4.44 -8.09
CA ASN A 376 -1.96 -5.46 -7.85
C ASN A 376 -1.33 -5.95 -9.16
N ASP A 377 -2.11 -6.11 -10.22
CA ASP A 377 -1.57 -6.47 -11.54
C ASP A 377 -0.75 -5.34 -12.15
N LEU A 378 -1.13 -4.08 -11.92
CA LEU A 378 -0.33 -2.92 -12.30
C LEU A 378 1.00 -2.91 -11.53
N ALA A 379 0.98 -3.10 -10.21
CA ALA A 379 2.19 -3.20 -9.40
C ALA A 379 3.12 -4.33 -9.87
N ARG A 380 2.55 -5.49 -10.24
CA ARG A 380 3.30 -6.61 -10.83
C ARG A 380 4.04 -6.20 -12.11
N GLN A 381 3.43 -5.34 -12.94
CA GLN A 381 3.99 -4.93 -14.23
C GLN A 381 4.93 -3.72 -14.14
N THR A 382 4.70 -2.79 -13.21
CA THR A 382 5.38 -1.48 -13.24
C THR A 382 6.12 -1.12 -11.96
N LEU A 383 5.83 -1.78 -10.84
CA LEU A 383 6.40 -1.41 -9.54
C LEU A 383 7.50 -2.35 -9.10
N VAL A 384 7.29 -3.66 -9.24
CA VAL A 384 8.16 -4.70 -8.66
C VAL A 384 8.60 -5.77 -9.66
N THR A 385 8.59 -5.42 -10.95
CA THR A 385 9.30 -6.20 -11.97
C THR A 385 10.75 -5.72 -12.08
N ARG A 386 11.62 -6.49 -12.74
CA ARG A 386 13.02 -6.13 -12.91
C ARG A 386 13.17 -4.75 -13.58
N ASP A 387 14.15 -3.98 -13.09
CA ASP A 387 14.51 -2.64 -13.58
C ASP A 387 13.40 -1.57 -13.46
N SER A 388 12.25 -1.88 -12.83
CA SER A 388 11.11 -0.98 -12.64
C SER A 388 11.28 0.00 -11.46
N PHE A 389 10.18 0.60 -10.97
CA PHE A 389 10.22 1.67 -9.96
C PHE A 389 10.95 1.27 -8.67
N VAL A 390 10.54 0.18 -8.00
CA VAL A 390 11.13 -0.22 -6.70
C VAL A 390 12.61 -0.56 -6.83
N PRO A 391 13.07 -1.41 -7.77
CA PRO A 391 14.50 -1.73 -7.91
C PRO A 391 15.42 -0.51 -8.14
N ARG A 392 14.88 0.61 -8.61
CA ARG A 392 15.63 1.87 -8.80
C ARG A 392 15.78 2.67 -7.52
N LEU A 393 14.76 2.64 -6.66
CA LEU A 393 14.67 3.47 -5.46
C LEU A 393 15.33 2.82 -4.25
N VAL A 394 15.24 1.49 -4.11
CA VAL A 394 15.83 0.76 -2.97
C VAL A 394 17.33 0.47 -3.23
N PRO A 395 18.18 0.32 -2.21
CA PRO A 395 19.60 0.07 -2.38
C PRO A 395 19.86 -1.39 -2.77
N LEU A 396 18.86 -2.27 -2.62
CA LEU A 396 18.97 -3.70 -2.84
C LEU A 396 19.41 -4.02 -4.27
N ASP A 397 20.29 -5.03 -4.41
CA ASP A 397 20.55 -5.63 -5.71
C ASP A 397 19.48 -6.69 -6.04
N ASN A 398 19.65 -7.43 -7.14
CA ASN A 398 18.69 -8.46 -7.52
C ASN A 398 18.60 -9.61 -6.51
N GLU A 399 19.69 -9.97 -5.84
CA GLU A 399 19.69 -10.99 -4.80
C GLU A 399 19.01 -10.46 -3.54
N GLY A 400 19.34 -9.23 -3.11
CA GLY A 400 18.70 -8.55 -2.00
C GLY A 400 17.19 -8.40 -2.18
N LEU A 401 16.72 -8.08 -3.38
CA LEU A 401 15.29 -8.06 -3.69
C LEU A 401 14.68 -9.46 -3.56
N GLN A 402 15.28 -10.49 -4.17
CA GLN A 402 14.78 -11.87 -4.07
C GLN A 402 14.71 -12.34 -2.61
N LEU A 403 15.73 -12.05 -1.81
CA LEU A 403 15.78 -12.39 -0.38
C LEU A 403 14.75 -11.61 0.43
N ALA A 404 14.54 -10.32 0.14
CA ALA A 404 13.50 -9.52 0.77
C ALA A 404 12.11 -10.14 0.54
N TRP A 405 11.81 -10.53 -0.70
CA TRP A 405 10.55 -11.20 -1.04
C TRP A 405 10.41 -12.58 -0.41
N ALA A 406 11.47 -13.39 -0.47
CA ALA A 406 11.47 -14.73 0.11
C ALA A 406 11.32 -14.73 1.64
N SER A 407 11.68 -13.62 2.30
CA SER A 407 11.57 -13.48 3.76
C SER A 407 10.37 -12.66 4.23
N ALA A 408 9.73 -11.87 3.36
CA ALA A 408 8.67 -10.91 3.74
C ALA A 408 7.57 -11.52 4.62
N TYR A 409 7.13 -12.75 4.32
CA TYR A 409 6.10 -13.42 5.11
C TYR A 409 6.49 -13.69 6.57
N LYS A 410 7.77 -13.78 6.90
CA LYS A 410 8.29 -13.93 8.28
C LYS A 410 8.50 -12.60 8.99
N LEU A 411 8.50 -11.52 8.22
CA LEU A 411 8.85 -10.17 8.68
C LEU A 411 7.63 -9.29 8.92
N LEU A 412 6.43 -9.78 8.57
CA LEU A 412 5.17 -9.17 8.96
C LEU A 412 5.09 -9.05 10.49
N PRO A 413 4.29 -8.12 11.02
CA PRO A 413 4.17 -7.94 12.45
C PRO A 413 3.69 -9.25 13.10
N PRO A 414 4.15 -9.61 14.32
CA PRO A 414 3.93 -10.95 14.89
C PRO A 414 2.46 -11.40 14.95
N GLU A 415 1.54 -10.45 15.12
CA GLU A 415 0.08 -10.65 15.07
C GLU A 415 -0.51 -11.06 13.71
N TYR A 416 0.23 -10.89 12.61
CA TYR A 416 -0.14 -11.35 11.26
C TYR A 416 0.43 -12.73 10.95
N LEU A 417 1.31 -13.24 11.82
CA LEU A 417 1.97 -14.52 11.61
C LEU A 417 1.13 -15.65 12.23
N PRO A 418 1.00 -16.79 11.52
CA PRO A 418 0.42 -17.97 12.11
C PRO A 418 1.27 -18.47 13.29
N ASP A 419 0.63 -18.71 14.43
CA ASP A 419 1.29 -19.34 15.58
C ASP A 419 1.39 -20.85 15.33
N THR A 420 2.59 -21.30 14.94
CA THR A 420 2.89 -22.70 14.63
C THR A 420 3.00 -23.58 15.87
N SER A 421 2.83 -23.04 17.09
CA SER A 421 2.72 -23.85 18.30
C SER A 421 1.29 -24.35 18.56
N LEU A 422 0.30 -23.85 17.81
CA LEU A 422 -1.12 -24.17 17.96
C LEU A 422 -1.62 -25.18 16.92
N GLY A 423 -2.77 -25.80 17.18
CA GLY A 423 -3.49 -26.59 16.17
C GLY A 423 -4.05 -25.70 15.06
N PRO A 424 -4.36 -26.26 13.87
CA PRO A 424 -4.77 -25.49 12.69
C PRO A 424 -5.97 -24.56 12.91
N ILE A 425 -6.94 -24.95 13.74
CA ILE A 425 -8.11 -24.11 14.06
C ILE A 425 -7.76 -23.00 15.04
N GLU A 426 -7.02 -23.33 16.10
CA GLU A 426 -6.56 -22.36 17.09
C GLU A 426 -5.64 -21.31 16.45
N THR A 427 -4.83 -21.72 15.46
CA THR A 427 -3.99 -20.81 14.67
C THR A 427 -4.83 -19.78 13.89
N ILE A 428 -5.89 -20.20 13.17
CA ILE A 428 -6.72 -19.24 12.42
C ILE A 428 -7.62 -18.39 13.33
N GLU A 429 -8.09 -18.94 14.46
CA GLU A 429 -8.79 -18.16 15.48
C GLU A 429 -7.90 -17.04 16.00
N ARG A 430 -6.64 -17.36 16.33
CA ARG A 430 -5.65 -16.39 16.79
C ARG A 430 -5.26 -15.38 15.72
N LEU A 431 -5.15 -15.81 14.46
CA LEU A 431 -4.75 -14.96 13.32
C LEU A 431 -5.80 -13.90 12.99
N PHE A 432 -7.08 -14.27 13.04
CA PHE A 432 -8.18 -13.37 12.68
C PHE A 432 -8.75 -12.58 13.86
N ASP A 433 -8.56 -13.01 15.11
CA ASP A 433 -9.03 -12.27 16.29
C ASP A 433 -8.08 -11.12 16.68
N ARG A 434 -8.28 -9.97 16.03
CA ARG A 434 -7.50 -8.75 16.28
C ARG A 434 -7.74 -8.16 17.67
N GLU A 435 -8.94 -8.30 18.23
CA GLU A 435 -9.25 -7.83 19.59
C GLU A 435 -8.41 -8.56 20.62
N GLN A 436 -8.34 -9.90 20.56
CA GLN A 436 -7.45 -10.66 21.42
C GLN A 436 -5.97 -10.32 21.20
N ALA A 437 -5.55 -10.06 19.95
CA ALA A 437 -4.18 -9.66 19.68
C ALA A 437 -3.80 -8.33 20.36
N ILE A 438 -4.70 -7.34 20.33
CA ILE A 438 -4.51 -6.06 21.01
C ILE A 438 -4.60 -6.23 22.52
N GLN A 439 -5.55 -7.03 23.03
CA GLN A 439 -5.69 -7.26 24.47
C GLN A 439 -4.43 -7.90 25.08
N ARG A 440 -3.79 -8.86 24.39
CA ARG A 440 -2.50 -9.42 24.82
C ARG A 440 -1.41 -8.35 24.92
N LYS A 441 -1.39 -7.35 24.03
CA LYS A 441 -0.45 -6.22 24.12
C LYS A 441 -0.77 -5.37 25.35
N PHE A 442 -2.04 -5.06 25.62
CA PHE A 442 -2.46 -4.36 26.84
C PHE A 442 -2.06 -5.10 28.12
N ASP A 443 -2.33 -6.40 28.19
CA ASP A 443 -2.00 -7.24 29.34
C ASP A 443 -0.48 -7.33 29.58
N SER A 444 0.31 -7.21 28.51
CA SER A 444 1.78 -7.14 28.59
C SER A 444 2.33 -5.77 28.99
N GLY A 445 1.48 -4.75 29.15
CA GLY A 445 1.87 -3.38 29.51
C GLY A 445 2.14 -2.45 28.32
N LEU A 446 1.80 -2.87 27.10
CA LEU A 446 1.87 -2.04 25.89
C LEU A 446 0.48 -1.50 25.54
N SER A 447 0.10 -0.37 26.16
CA SER A 447 -1.14 0.36 25.88
C SER A 447 -0.84 1.73 25.31
N THR A 448 -0.88 1.83 23.97
CA THR A 448 -0.60 3.08 23.24
C THR A 448 -1.89 3.66 22.67
N PRO A 449 -1.94 4.98 22.38
CA PRO A 449 -3.10 5.57 21.71
C PRO A 449 -3.42 4.91 20.37
N TYR A 450 -2.39 4.49 19.62
CA TYR A 450 -2.55 3.70 18.39
C TYR A 450 -3.37 2.43 18.64
N LEU A 451 -2.98 1.61 19.64
CA LEU A 451 -3.67 0.35 19.93
C LEU A 451 -5.10 0.57 20.46
N GLN A 452 -5.33 1.66 21.20
CA GLN A 452 -6.66 2.03 21.70
C GLN A 452 -7.61 2.40 20.55
N GLN A 453 -7.16 3.24 19.62
CA GLN A 453 -7.94 3.58 18.43
C GLN A 453 -8.11 2.37 17.49
N ALA A 454 -7.09 1.52 17.35
CA ALA A 454 -7.17 0.27 16.59
C ALA A 454 -8.26 -0.67 17.14
N LEU A 455 -8.31 -0.86 18.46
CA LEU A 455 -9.34 -1.69 19.09
C LEU A 455 -10.74 -1.11 18.88
N LYS A 456 -10.87 0.22 18.96
CA LYS A 456 -12.16 0.87 18.73
C LYS A 456 -12.63 0.71 17.29
N TYR A 457 -11.75 0.95 16.31
CA TYR A 457 -12.06 0.73 14.90
C TYR A 457 -12.44 -0.72 14.62
N TRP A 458 -11.67 -1.67 15.14
CA TRP A 458 -11.96 -3.11 15.04
C TRP A 458 -13.37 -3.44 15.54
N LYS A 459 -13.78 -2.90 16.69
CA LYS A 459 -15.12 -3.15 17.26
C LYS A 459 -16.24 -2.63 16.37
N ILE A 460 -16.08 -1.44 15.78
CA ILE A 460 -17.05 -0.87 14.84
C ILE A 460 -17.18 -1.77 13.60
N MET A 461 -16.04 -2.14 12.99
CA MET A 461 -16.04 -3.01 11.81
C MET A 461 -16.61 -4.40 12.12
N ARG A 462 -16.21 -4.99 13.25
CA ARG A 462 -16.68 -6.32 13.67
C ARG A 462 -18.18 -6.33 13.92
N LYS A 463 -18.71 -5.26 14.51
CA LYS A 463 -20.14 -5.10 14.73
C LYS A 463 -20.88 -5.04 13.39
N PHE A 464 -20.42 -4.23 12.44
CA PHE A 464 -21.03 -4.15 11.11
C PHE A 464 -21.05 -5.50 10.39
N VAL A 465 -19.93 -6.22 10.36
CA VAL A 465 -19.82 -7.57 9.79
C VAL A 465 -20.78 -8.53 10.51
N SER A 466 -20.78 -8.53 11.85
CA SER A 466 -21.63 -9.41 12.65
C SER A 466 -23.11 -9.15 12.38
N ASP A 467 -23.55 -7.90 12.44
CA ASP A 467 -24.94 -7.52 12.19
C ASP A 467 -25.37 -7.92 10.78
N TYR A 468 -24.49 -7.74 9.77
CA TYR A 468 -24.75 -8.12 8.39
C TYR A 468 -24.92 -9.64 8.25
N LEU A 469 -24.00 -10.43 8.81
CA LEU A 469 -24.11 -11.89 8.79
C LEU A 469 -25.36 -12.38 9.54
N GLU A 470 -25.70 -11.76 10.66
CA GLU A 470 -26.90 -12.11 11.43
C GLU A 470 -28.20 -11.79 10.71
N HIS A 471 -28.20 -10.78 9.83
CA HIS A 471 -29.35 -10.51 8.96
C HIS A 471 -29.63 -11.68 8.00
N TYR A 472 -28.61 -12.27 7.36
CA TYR A 472 -28.78 -13.33 6.36
C TYR A 472 -28.85 -14.75 6.96
N TYR A 473 -28.04 -15.04 7.99
CA TYR A 473 -27.96 -16.39 8.57
C TYR A 473 -28.78 -16.52 9.85
N GLY A 474 -29.07 -15.41 10.55
CA GLY A 474 -29.77 -15.41 11.83
C GLY A 474 -28.85 -15.49 13.05
N THR A 475 -29.48 -15.53 14.23
CA THR A 475 -28.82 -15.53 15.54
C THR A 475 -28.95 -16.88 16.26
N GLY A 476 -28.11 -17.08 17.28
CA GLY A 476 -28.07 -18.31 18.07
C GLY A 476 -27.71 -19.57 17.26
N SER A 477 -28.06 -20.74 17.80
CA SER A 477 -27.69 -22.04 17.22
C SER A 477 -28.23 -22.27 15.81
N ARG A 478 -29.42 -21.75 15.49
CA ARG A 478 -29.97 -21.83 14.12
C ARG A 478 -29.13 -21.04 13.13
N GLY A 479 -28.63 -19.86 13.52
CA GLY A 479 -27.77 -19.07 12.67
C GLY A 479 -26.37 -19.67 12.50
N GLU A 480 -25.83 -20.27 13.55
CA GLU A 480 -24.58 -21.05 13.49
C GLU A 480 -24.71 -22.20 12.48
N MET A 481 -25.79 -22.97 12.55
CA MET A 481 -26.06 -24.07 11.60
C MET A 481 -26.25 -23.56 10.16
N ALA A 482 -27.01 -22.48 9.96
CA ALA A 482 -27.27 -21.92 8.64
C ALA A 482 -25.98 -21.45 7.96
N LEU A 483 -25.11 -20.76 8.70
CA LEU A 483 -23.81 -20.30 8.22
C LEU A 483 -22.86 -21.47 7.95
N ALA A 484 -22.84 -22.49 8.82
CA ALA A 484 -22.00 -23.67 8.64
C ALA A 484 -22.43 -24.54 7.45
N ALA A 485 -23.70 -24.49 7.06
CA ALA A 485 -24.25 -25.21 5.91
C ALA A 485 -23.96 -24.51 4.56
N ASP A 486 -23.49 -23.27 4.57
CA ASP A 486 -23.17 -22.51 3.36
C ASP A 486 -21.87 -23.03 2.72
N GLU A 487 -22.02 -23.73 1.59
CA GLU A 487 -20.91 -24.34 0.88
C GLU A 487 -20.00 -23.31 0.20
N GLU A 488 -20.54 -22.23 -0.36
CA GLU A 488 -19.74 -21.21 -1.04
C GLU A 488 -18.89 -20.44 -0.03
N LEU A 489 -19.49 -20.07 1.11
CA LEU A 489 -18.80 -19.42 2.20
C LEU A 489 -17.70 -20.33 2.80
N ARG A 490 -17.98 -21.62 2.97
CA ARG A 490 -16.98 -22.61 3.40
C ARG A 490 -15.80 -22.66 2.42
N LEU A 491 -16.06 -22.80 1.12
CA LEU A 491 -15.01 -22.88 0.11
C LEU A 491 -14.19 -21.60 0.02
N PHE A 492 -14.84 -20.44 0.15
CA PHE A 492 -14.19 -19.14 0.19
C PHE A 492 -13.17 -19.02 1.33
N LEU A 493 -13.55 -19.36 2.56
CA LEU A 493 -12.62 -19.34 3.70
C LEU A 493 -11.49 -20.36 3.52
N LEU A 494 -11.83 -21.60 3.14
CA LEU A 494 -10.83 -22.66 3.01
C LEU A 494 -9.80 -22.33 1.92
N GLN A 495 -10.24 -21.81 0.76
CA GLN A 495 -9.31 -21.35 -0.27
C GLN A 495 -8.43 -20.21 0.25
N SER A 496 -9.02 -19.20 0.90
CA SER A 496 -8.26 -18.05 1.42
C SER A 496 -7.19 -18.51 2.41
N VAL A 497 -7.56 -19.34 3.38
CA VAL A 497 -6.64 -19.86 4.39
C VAL A 497 -5.56 -20.75 3.77
N THR A 498 -5.91 -21.63 2.84
CA THR A 498 -4.92 -22.49 2.17
C THR A 498 -3.94 -21.68 1.32
N GLN A 499 -4.39 -20.61 0.65
CA GLN A 499 -3.48 -19.72 -0.07
C GLN A 499 -2.58 -18.92 0.87
N LEU A 500 -3.11 -18.39 1.98
CA LEU A 500 -2.30 -17.74 3.02
C LEU A 500 -1.24 -18.69 3.58
N GLN A 501 -1.59 -19.96 3.80
CA GLN A 501 -0.68 -21.01 4.26
C GLN A 501 0.41 -21.35 3.23
N ALA A 502 0.07 -21.33 1.93
CA ALA A 502 1.04 -21.56 0.87
C ALA A 502 2.10 -20.45 0.79
N PHE A 503 1.78 -19.26 1.30
CA PHE A 503 2.70 -18.12 1.38
C PHE A 503 3.43 -18.01 2.72
N SER A 504 3.13 -18.89 3.68
CA SER A 504 3.83 -18.96 4.96
C SER A 504 4.75 -20.19 5.01
N GLU A 505 5.49 -20.36 6.11
CA GLU A 505 5.95 -21.72 6.43
C GLU A 505 4.72 -22.63 6.47
N PRO A 506 4.78 -23.86 5.93
CA PRO A 506 3.67 -24.79 6.06
C PRO A 506 3.31 -24.83 7.54
N LEU A 507 2.03 -24.64 7.89
CA LEU A 507 1.60 -24.95 9.25
C LEU A 507 2.06 -26.38 9.51
N SER A 508 3.09 -26.53 10.34
CA SER A 508 3.73 -27.82 10.62
C SER A 508 2.77 -28.80 11.29
N ASN A 509 1.57 -28.33 11.65
CA ASN A 509 0.61 -29.00 12.51
C ASN A 509 -0.69 -29.39 11.76
N GLY A 510 -0.71 -29.34 10.43
CA GLY A 510 -1.81 -29.84 9.60
C GLY A 510 -2.58 -28.75 8.83
N GLN A 511 -3.50 -29.17 7.97
CA GLN A 511 -4.24 -28.26 7.09
C GLN A 511 -5.64 -27.96 7.64
N VAL A 512 -6.07 -26.69 7.57
CA VAL A 512 -7.39 -26.29 8.09
C VAL A 512 -8.53 -27.03 7.41
N HIS A 513 -8.43 -27.29 6.10
CA HIS A 513 -9.46 -28.00 5.36
C HIS A 513 -9.66 -29.45 5.80
N GLU A 514 -8.64 -30.10 6.39
CA GLU A 514 -8.73 -31.49 6.88
C GLU A 514 -9.56 -31.58 8.15
N VAL A 515 -9.44 -30.60 9.05
CA VAL A 515 -10.12 -30.59 10.35
C VAL A 515 -11.43 -29.80 10.35
N TRP A 516 -11.63 -28.91 9.39
CA TRP A 516 -12.81 -28.04 9.29
C TRP A 516 -14.17 -28.76 9.41
N PRO A 517 -14.38 -29.94 8.79
CA PRO A 517 -15.65 -30.66 8.91
C PRO A 517 -16.00 -31.06 10.35
N SER A 518 -14.98 -31.25 11.21
CA SER A 518 -15.15 -31.65 12.61
C SER A 518 -15.26 -30.46 13.57
N VAL A 519 -15.10 -29.23 13.10
CA VAL A 519 -15.23 -28.03 13.93
C VAL A 519 -16.70 -27.80 14.30
N PRO A 520 -17.03 -27.59 15.59
CA PRO A 520 -18.38 -27.24 16.00
C PRO A 520 -18.86 -25.93 15.35
N ASP A 521 -20.14 -25.86 14.96
CA ASP A 521 -20.69 -24.68 14.27
C ASP A 521 -20.59 -23.40 15.12
N ALA A 522 -20.72 -23.52 16.44
CA ALA A 522 -20.50 -22.44 17.39
C ALA A 522 -19.08 -21.83 17.36
N ARG A 523 -18.07 -22.59 16.90
CA ARG A 523 -16.70 -22.08 16.66
C ARG A 523 -16.53 -21.51 15.25
N LYS A 524 -17.23 -22.06 14.25
CA LYS A 524 -17.13 -21.58 12.85
C LYS A 524 -17.62 -20.15 12.70
N LYS A 525 -18.78 -19.80 13.27
CA LYS A 525 -19.38 -18.46 13.11
C LYS A 525 -18.43 -17.33 13.57
N PRO A 526 -17.82 -17.37 14.78
CA PRO A 526 -16.81 -16.38 15.18
C PRO A 526 -15.59 -16.31 14.27
N ILE A 527 -15.09 -17.46 13.77
CA ILE A 527 -13.96 -17.50 12.82
C ILE A 527 -14.31 -16.74 11.55
N PHE A 528 -15.50 -16.94 10.98
CA PHE A 528 -15.93 -16.22 9.77
C PHE A 528 -16.10 -14.72 10.01
N ILE A 529 -16.76 -14.33 11.10
CA ILE A 529 -16.92 -12.91 11.46
C ILE A 529 -15.54 -12.26 11.58
N ASN A 530 -14.62 -12.87 12.32
CA ASN A 530 -13.28 -12.32 12.52
C ASN A 530 -12.47 -12.32 11.21
N PHE A 531 -12.59 -13.34 10.36
CA PHE A 531 -11.94 -13.39 9.04
C PHE A 531 -12.38 -12.22 8.14
N LEU A 532 -13.69 -12.02 7.98
CA LEU A 532 -14.23 -10.92 7.18
C LEU A 532 -13.88 -9.56 7.77
N THR A 533 -13.98 -9.43 9.10
CA THR A 533 -13.59 -8.20 9.81
C THR A 533 -12.11 -7.88 9.59
N ARG A 534 -11.24 -8.90 9.67
CA ARG A 534 -9.80 -8.74 9.48
C ARG A 534 -9.44 -8.34 8.05
N PHE A 535 -10.13 -8.90 7.06
CA PHE A 535 -9.98 -8.45 5.68
C PHE A 535 -10.40 -6.98 5.55
N CYS A 536 -11.61 -6.61 6.00
CA CYS A 536 -12.12 -5.25 5.89
C CYS A 536 -11.23 -4.24 6.63
N GLU A 537 -10.76 -4.56 7.85
CA GLU A 537 -9.83 -3.71 8.61
C GLU A 537 -8.51 -3.48 7.85
N LEU A 538 -7.95 -4.53 7.24
CA LEU A 538 -6.64 -4.43 6.61
C LEU A 538 -6.67 -3.70 5.27
N VAL A 539 -7.74 -3.86 4.48
CA VAL A 539 -7.86 -3.12 3.22
C VAL A 539 -8.27 -1.66 3.39
N THR A 540 -8.71 -1.28 4.59
CA THR A 540 -8.98 0.13 4.95
C THR A 540 -7.85 0.69 5.80
N VAL A 541 -7.92 0.58 7.13
CA VAL A 541 -6.99 1.22 8.05
C VAL A 541 -5.60 0.58 8.04
N GLY A 542 -5.48 -0.71 7.75
CA GLY A 542 -4.19 -1.37 7.58
C GLY A 542 -3.42 -0.80 6.38
N HIS A 543 -4.10 -0.68 5.24
CA HIS A 543 -3.57 -0.06 4.03
C HIS A 543 -3.17 1.39 4.28
N GLU A 544 -4.01 2.17 4.96
CA GLU A 544 -3.70 3.57 5.29
C GLU A 544 -2.52 3.70 6.27
N GLN A 545 -2.43 2.85 7.31
CA GLN A 545 -1.29 2.86 8.24
C GLN A 545 0.06 2.67 7.55
N ALA A 546 0.09 1.86 6.49
CA ALA A 546 1.32 1.52 5.80
C ALA A 546 1.55 2.38 4.54
N GLY A 547 0.47 2.85 3.89
CA GLY A 547 0.49 3.54 2.59
C GLY A 547 0.28 5.05 2.65
N GLN A 548 -0.23 5.60 3.76
CA GLN A 548 -0.42 7.05 3.92
C GLN A 548 0.90 7.76 4.28
N VAL A 549 1.83 7.78 3.33
CA VAL A 549 3.23 8.18 3.59
C VAL A 549 3.64 9.52 3.00
N GLN A 550 2.69 10.38 2.62
CA GLN A 550 2.95 11.62 1.87
C GLN A 550 3.89 12.57 2.60
N ALA A 551 3.83 12.64 3.93
CA ALA A 551 4.70 13.50 4.74
C ALA A 551 6.16 12.99 4.79
N TYR A 552 6.35 11.67 4.74
CA TYR A 552 7.66 11.03 4.77
C TYR A 552 8.31 11.12 3.39
N ALA A 553 7.55 10.78 2.34
CA ALA A 553 8.00 10.78 0.94
C ALA A 553 8.37 12.16 0.37
N GLN A 554 7.90 13.24 1.01
CA GLN A 554 8.17 14.61 0.58
C GLN A 554 9.60 15.06 0.95
N ASP A 555 10.22 14.43 1.94
CA ASP A 555 11.43 14.91 2.58
C ASP A 555 12.50 13.80 2.68
N ALA A 556 13.38 13.77 1.69
CA ALA A 556 14.49 12.82 1.62
C ALA A 556 15.56 12.97 2.73
N SER A 557 15.44 13.98 3.60
CA SER A 557 16.25 14.13 4.82
C SER A 557 15.54 13.59 6.07
N PHE A 558 14.23 13.34 5.96
CA PHE A 558 13.42 12.69 6.98
C PHE A 558 13.51 11.17 6.85
N CYS A 559 13.07 10.65 5.72
CA CYS A 559 13.11 9.22 5.34
C CYS A 559 13.60 9.13 3.89
N ALA A 560 14.24 8.03 3.53
CA ALA A 560 14.61 7.77 2.15
C ALA A 560 14.60 6.27 1.84
N PHE A 561 14.28 5.89 0.61
CA PHE A 561 14.45 4.50 0.18
C PHE A 561 15.91 4.06 0.12
N SER A 562 16.84 4.91 -0.31
CA SER A 562 18.27 4.56 -0.39
C SER A 562 19.16 5.79 -0.23
N TRP A 563 20.40 5.56 0.23
CA TRP A 563 21.40 6.62 0.42
C TRP A 563 22.82 6.10 0.31
N SER A 564 23.77 7.02 0.10
CA SER A 564 25.19 6.69 -0.01
C SER A 564 25.80 6.30 1.33
N LYS A 565 26.67 5.27 1.32
CA LYS A 565 27.49 4.92 2.49
C LYS A 565 28.46 6.04 2.92
N SER A 566 28.79 6.97 2.02
CA SER A 566 29.66 8.12 2.33
C SER A 566 29.03 9.07 3.35
N LEU A 567 27.69 9.09 3.47
CA LEU A 567 26.98 9.94 4.43
C LEU A 567 27.34 9.63 5.90
N ARG A 568 27.86 8.42 6.16
CA ARG A 568 28.41 8.04 7.47
C ARG A 568 29.54 8.98 7.92
N GLN A 569 30.32 9.52 6.98
CA GLN A 569 31.50 10.34 7.26
C GLN A 569 31.22 11.82 7.03
N GLU A 570 30.61 12.18 5.90
CA GLU A 570 30.52 13.58 5.44
C GLU A 570 29.24 13.87 4.63
N GLY A 571 28.97 15.15 4.40
CA GLY A 571 27.83 15.64 3.62
C GLY A 571 26.52 15.78 4.41
N PRO A 572 25.48 16.41 3.83
CA PRO A 572 24.19 16.54 4.48
C PRO A 572 23.49 15.17 4.62
N LEU A 573 22.78 14.94 5.73
CA LEU A 573 22.02 13.71 5.98
C LEU A 573 20.73 13.67 5.17
N VAL A 574 20.87 13.49 3.86
CA VAL A 574 19.78 13.51 2.88
C VAL A 574 20.13 12.59 1.72
N ALA A 575 19.14 11.86 1.20
CA ALA A 575 19.36 11.00 0.05
C ALA A 575 19.62 11.83 -1.24
N PRO A 576 20.24 11.23 -2.28
CA PRO A 576 20.46 11.92 -3.54
C PRO A 576 19.18 12.43 -4.19
N LYS A 577 19.29 13.47 -5.02
CA LYS A 577 18.16 14.16 -5.66
C LYS A 577 17.27 13.24 -6.48
N GLU A 578 17.87 12.27 -7.15
CA GLU A 578 17.16 11.28 -7.96
C GLU A 578 16.31 10.33 -7.10
N VAL A 579 16.78 9.98 -5.90
CA VAL A 579 16.00 9.20 -4.93
C VAL A 579 14.86 10.05 -4.36
N ALA A 580 15.15 11.30 -3.96
CA ALA A 580 14.15 12.23 -3.44
C ALA A 580 13.00 12.46 -4.43
N LEU A 581 13.33 12.72 -5.70
CA LEU A 581 12.32 12.92 -6.74
C LEU A 581 11.57 11.63 -7.05
N GLY A 582 12.27 10.50 -7.14
CA GLY A 582 11.66 9.22 -7.45
C GLY A 582 10.71 8.71 -6.36
N GLU A 583 11.06 8.90 -5.09
CA GLU A 583 10.21 8.61 -3.93
C GLU A 583 8.94 9.46 -3.93
N ALA A 584 9.07 10.77 -4.18
CA ALA A 584 7.93 11.66 -4.28
C ALA A 584 7.02 11.33 -5.47
N LEU A 585 7.60 10.98 -6.63
CA LEU A 585 6.85 10.56 -7.81
C LEU A 585 6.13 9.24 -7.59
N LEU A 586 6.78 8.27 -6.95
CA LEU A 586 6.12 7.03 -6.54
C LEU A 586 4.90 7.36 -5.68
N MET A 587 5.07 8.23 -4.68
CA MET A 587 3.95 8.64 -3.84
C MET A 587 2.82 9.31 -4.64
N THR A 588 3.15 10.15 -5.62
CA THR A 588 2.10 10.75 -6.47
C THR A 588 1.34 9.70 -7.27
N LEU A 589 2.04 8.70 -7.81
CA LEU A 589 1.45 7.62 -8.63
C LEU A 589 0.53 6.72 -7.80
N THR A 590 0.84 6.51 -6.52
CA THR A 590 0.11 5.62 -5.60
C THR A 590 -0.72 6.39 -4.56
N SER A 591 -1.27 7.55 -4.93
CA SER A 591 -2.17 8.33 -4.05
C SER A 591 -3.29 9.04 -4.83
N THR A 592 -3.74 8.42 -5.92
CA THR A 592 -4.93 8.89 -6.63
C THR A 592 -6.17 8.59 -5.77
N PRO A 593 -7.06 9.57 -5.51
CA PRO A 593 -8.15 9.38 -4.53
C PRO A 593 -9.14 8.28 -4.91
N MET A 594 -9.33 7.27 -4.08
CA MET A 594 -10.28 6.17 -4.32
C MET A 594 -11.56 6.29 -3.48
N PRO A 595 -12.60 5.46 -3.73
CA PRO A 595 -13.84 5.51 -2.95
C PRO A 595 -13.59 5.46 -1.44
N ARG A 596 -14.24 6.37 -0.73
CA ARG A 596 -14.10 6.56 0.72
C ARG A 596 -14.96 5.57 1.49
N LEU A 597 -14.45 5.11 2.64
CA LEU A 597 -15.21 4.28 3.57
C LEU A 597 -16.38 5.05 4.23
N LEU A 598 -16.12 6.30 4.62
CA LEU A 598 -17.12 7.17 5.20
C LEU A 598 -17.88 7.91 4.10
N VAL A 599 -19.19 7.69 4.03
CA VAL A 599 -20.08 8.30 3.03
C VAL A 599 -20.20 9.81 3.30
N GLN A 600 -19.74 10.61 2.34
CA GLN A 600 -19.81 12.08 2.37
C GLN A 600 -20.91 12.63 1.46
N SER A 601 -21.23 11.90 0.40
CA SER A 601 -22.28 12.20 -0.57
C SER A 601 -23.07 10.93 -0.93
N PRO A 602 -24.27 11.05 -1.53
CA PRO A 602 -25.02 9.89 -2.02
C PRO A 602 -24.25 9.05 -3.05
N GLU A 603 -23.26 9.63 -3.73
CA GLU A 603 -22.42 8.93 -4.72
C GLU A 603 -21.48 7.93 -4.08
N ASP A 604 -21.14 8.10 -2.79
CA ASP A 604 -20.26 7.20 -2.03
C ASP A 604 -21.00 5.98 -1.45
N ASP A 605 -22.32 5.90 -1.60
CA ASP A 605 -23.14 4.85 -1.00
C ASP A 605 -23.03 3.52 -1.79
N TRP A 606 -22.75 2.44 -1.06
CA TRP A 606 -22.64 1.08 -1.58
C TRP A 606 -23.79 0.16 -1.14
N SER A 607 -24.66 0.63 -0.24
CA SER A 607 -25.68 -0.19 0.42
C SER A 607 -26.73 -0.74 -0.54
N HIS A 608 -26.95 -0.08 -1.68
CA HIS A 608 -27.81 -0.57 -2.76
C HIS A 608 -27.34 -1.91 -3.32
N LEU A 609 -26.05 -2.26 -3.13
CA LEU A 609 -25.54 -3.54 -3.58
C LEU A 609 -25.96 -4.71 -2.69
N PHE A 610 -26.27 -4.51 -1.41
CA PHE A 610 -26.65 -5.61 -0.52
C PHE A 610 -27.93 -6.30 -1.02
N PRO A 611 -28.02 -7.64 -1.11
CA PRO A 611 -29.20 -8.28 -1.67
C PRO A 611 -30.38 -8.19 -0.70
N ALA A 612 -31.52 -7.70 -1.17
CA ALA A 612 -32.74 -7.59 -0.37
C ALA A 612 -33.85 -8.46 -0.98
N ALA A 613 -34.52 -9.25 -0.14
CA ALA A 613 -35.61 -10.13 -0.60
C ALA A 613 -36.95 -9.38 -0.80
N SER A 614 -37.10 -8.18 -0.23
CA SER A 614 -38.28 -7.34 -0.33
C SER A 614 -37.95 -5.87 -0.02
N GLU A 615 -38.89 -4.96 -0.26
CA GLU A 615 -38.75 -3.55 0.14
C GLU A 615 -38.56 -3.38 1.66
N GLY A 616 -39.29 -4.15 2.46
CA GLY A 616 -39.13 -4.14 3.91
C GLY A 616 -37.78 -4.69 4.37
N ASP A 617 -37.16 -5.56 3.57
CA ASP A 617 -35.82 -6.09 3.82
C ASP A 617 -34.73 -5.07 3.45
N ARG A 618 -34.90 -4.38 2.33
CA ARG A 618 -34.06 -3.24 1.92
C ARG A 618 -33.98 -2.19 3.03
N ALA A 619 -35.11 -1.78 3.57
CA ALA A 619 -35.14 -0.78 4.65
C ALA A 619 -34.34 -1.21 5.90
N LYS A 620 -34.27 -2.51 6.21
CA LYS A 620 -33.46 -3.03 7.31
C LYS A 620 -31.97 -2.95 6.99
N LEU A 621 -31.57 -3.30 5.77
CA LEU A 621 -30.18 -3.20 5.30
C LEU A 621 -29.71 -1.74 5.28
N ASP A 622 -30.55 -0.83 4.81
CA ASP A 622 -30.25 0.61 4.82
C ASP A 622 -30.09 1.13 6.25
N THR A 623 -30.94 0.66 7.19
CA THR A 623 -30.81 0.98 8.62
C THR A 623 -29.51 0.44 9.21
N LEU A 624 -29.13 -0.79 8.85
CA LEU A 624 -27.90 -1.44 9.31
C LEU A 624 -26.66 -0.68 8.81
N PHE A 625 -26.61 -0.33 7.51
CA PHE A 625 -25.52 0.46 6.95
C PHE A 625 -25.49 1.88 7.52
N GLY A 626 -26.66 2.50 7.70
CA GLY A 626 -26.79 3.81 8.33
C GLY A 626 -26.23 3.83 9.77
N ALA A 627 -26.45 2.77 10.54
CA ALA A 627 -25.89 2.61 11.89
C ALA A 627 -24.35 2.51 11.85
N PHE A 628 -23.78 1.71 10.93
CA PHE A 628 -22.33 1.65 10.72
C PHE A 628 -21.74 3.01 10.35
N GLN A 629 -22.36 3.72 9.40
CA GLN A 629 -21.92 5.06 9.01
C GLN A 629 -22.04 6.07 10.16
N ALA A 630 -23.06 5.96 11.02
CA ALA A 630 -23.17 6.81 12.22
C ALA A 630 -22.05 6.56 13.23
N GLU A 631 -21.69 5.29 13.48
CA GLU A 631 -20.55 4.93 14.34
C GLU A 631 -19.22 5.45 13.78
N LEU A 632 -19.00 5.34 12.46
CA LEU A 632 -17.83 5.91 11.80
C LEU A 632 -17.76 7.44 11.94
N ARG A 633 -18.88 8.16 11.80
CA ARG A 633 -18.91 9.63 11.99
C ARG A 633 -18.59 10.01 13.43
N SER A 634 -19.15 9.28 14.40
CA SER A 634 -18.85 9.50 15.82
C SER A 634 -17.36 9.28 16.09
N PHE A 635 -16.79 8.20 15.58
CA PHE A 635 -15.38 7.91 15.77
C PHE A 635 -14.46 8.91 15.05
N SER A 636 -14.86 9.39 13.87
CA SER A 636 -14.16 10.46 13.16
C SER A 636 -14.09 11.76 13.97
N ALA A 637 -15.20 12.15 14.60
CA ALA A 637 -15.24 13.31 15.49
C ALA A 637 -14.31 13.15 16.70
N GLU A 638 -14.27 11.96 17.31
CA GLU A 638 -13.35 11.68 18.42
C GLU A 638 -11.87 11.73 17.98
N CYS A 639 -11.54 11.22 16.79
CA CYS A 639 -10.19 11.35 16.24
C CYS A 639 -9.83 12.82 16.00
N ASP A 640 -10.77 13.65 15.53
CA ASP A 640 -10.57 15.08 15.35
C ASP A 640 -10.35 15.79 16.70
N GLU A 641 -11.14 15.47 17.72
CA GLU A 641 -10.97 15.98 19.08
C GLU A 641 -9.62 15.59 19.67
N TYR A 642 -9.20 14.33 19.50
CA TYR A 642 -7.89 13.85 19.92
C TYR A 642 -6.77 14.66 19.27
N ASN A 643 -6.84 14.88 17.95
CA ASN A 643 -5.85 15.65 17.20
C ASN A 643 -5.86 17.13 17.58
N ALA A 644 -7.02 17.74 17.81
CA ALA A 644 -7.12 19.12 18.27
C ALA A 644 -6.53 19.34 19.68
N ALA A 645 -6.58 18.32 20.55
CA ALA A 645 -6.05 18.38 21.90
C ALA A 645 -4.53 18.13 22.00
N THR A 646 -3.80 18.04 20.88
CA THR A 646 -2.36 17.73 20.83
C THR A 646 -1.53 18.65 21.75
N ALA A 647 -1.75 19.96 21.70
CA ALA A 647 -1.00 20.95 22.50
C ALA A 647 -1.31 20.92 24.02
N GLN A 648 -2.37 20.21 24.44
CA GLN A 648 -2.80 20.12 25.84
C GLN A 648 -2.30 18.86 26.54
N ARG A 649 -1.88 17.84 25.76
CA ARG A 649 -1.36 16.58 26.27
C ARG A 649 0.13 16.73 26.61
N SER A 650 0.63 15.86 27.47
CA SER A 650 2.06 15.77 27.78
C SER A 650 2.73 14.68 26.94
N PHE A 651 4.02 14.84 26.69
CA PHE A 651 4.85 13.76 26.15
C PHE A 651 4.65 12.45 26.96
N PRO A 652 4.53 11.29 26.28
CA PRO A 652 4.70 11.07 24.85
C PRO A 652 3.41 11.16 24.01
N ASN A 653 2.29 11.58 24.60
CA ASN A 653 0.97 11.60 23.96
C ASN A 653 0.61 12.98 23.42
N ASP A 654 1.56 13.85 23.15
CA ASP A 654 1.38 15.22 22.65
C ASP A 654 1.66 15.30 21.14
N PHE A 655 1.22 14.26 20.42
CA PHE A 655 1.22 14.16 18.98
C PHE A 655 -0.18 13.83 18.45
N GLY A 656 -0.43 14.17 17.18
CA GLY A 656 -1.63 13.74 16.48
C GLY A 656 -1.52 12.28 16.02
N LEU A 657 -2.68 11.66 15.77
CA LEU A 657 -2.87 10.33 15.22
C LEU A 657 -4.01 10.40 14.20
N TRP A 658 -3.66 10.36 12.92
CA TRP A 658 -4.61 10.57 11.82
C TRP A 658 -5.12 9.28 11.18
N VAL A 659 -4.38 8.18 11.32
CA VAL A 659 -4.60 6.94 10.56
C VAL A 659 -5.97 6.31 10.78
N PHE A 660 -6.54 6.39 11.98
CA PHE A 660 -7.83 5.76 12.28
C PHE A 660 -9.04 6.62 11.90
N ASN A 661 -8.84 7.85 11.44
CA ASN A 661 -9.93 8.78 11.22
C ASN A 661 -10.73 8.39 9.96
N PRO A 662 -11.99 7.90 10.09
CA PRO A 662 -12.73 7.31 8.97
C PRO A 662 -12.93 8.21 7.75
N LYS A 663 -12.89 9.54 7.91
CA LYS A 663 -13.03 10.47 6.77
C LYS A 663 -11.84 10.44 5.81
N TYR A 664 -10.69 9.91 6.24
CA TYR A 664 -9.51 9.75 5.39
C TYR A 664 -9.39 8.35 4.81
N LEU A 665 -10.07 7.36 5.37
CA LEU A 665 -9.95 5.96 4.95
C LEU A 665 -10.61 5.72 3.59
N GLU A 666 -9.85 5.10 2.70
CA GLU A 666 -10.39 4.43 1.52
C GLU A 666 -11.07 3.11 1.90
N THR A 667 -11.91 2.60 1.00
CA THR A 667 -12.75 1.41 1.25
C THR A 667 -12.00 0.09 0.97
N SER A 668 -10.93 0.14 0.18
CA SER A 668 -10.20 -1.03 -0.31
C SER A 668 -8.76 -0.68 -0.71
N VAL A 669 -7.94 -1.71 -0.90
CA VAL A 669 -6.63 -1.59 -1.55
C VAL A 669 -6.86 -1.40 -3.04
N SER A 670 -6.83 -0.17 -3.52
CA SER A 670 -7.20 0.19 -4.90
C SER A 670 -6.21 1.15 -5.58
N ILE A 671 -5.13 1.53 -4.89
CA ILE A 671 -4.15 2.52 -5.35
C ILE A 671 -2.71 2.19 -4.94
#